data_AF-A0A2N2FGX8-F1
#
_entry.id   AF-A0A2N2FGX8-F1
#
_cell.length_a   1.000
_cell.length_b   1.000
_cell.length_c   1.000
_cell.angle_alpha   90.00
_cell.angle_beta   90.00
_cell.angle_gamma   90.00
#
_symmetry.space_group_name_H-M   'P 1'
#
loop_
_entity.id
_entity.type
_entity.pdbx_description
1 polymer ?
#
loop_
_entity_poly.entity_id
_entity_poly.type
_entity_poly.pdbx_seq_one_letter_code
_entity_poly.pdbx_strand_id
1 'polypeptide(L)'
;MGVLRDMLRHWPRRLFAPAAHLQAKYEAFKGLLDADEKALVLIAELEEIVYGARSVDPARVQWLCRRILALVQALAERLSAMSPARAQGLDQCLERIGAGIAQWTFQWTGQQLDKKLGVVVPDPLPSPIPAPIPGLVPGPLPGLTPDLVSGPDSCAPSPYLLTLAQALDCPEQAGGKAANLARARQGGLNVPPALVVSAQAYNHFVDAGGLRPKLDRLLRQADLSSPDKLEALCAELRAVILGAPLPEALTEALEGAARSPEFAGARLAVRSSALGEDGGKSFAGQYASELGVVPEALPDAYRRILAAKYRPRAVAYRILSGLSDAQTPMAVLLMPMIEARAAGALFSREVRPGQGEPGELAVAVFALAGLGDRLMSGQDAAPRVLRLSRAAQPGAVVRVLDDSGPHSVDLGPQDLAALVRIALALEEQLGSPQEVEWALDQAGQLFVLQSRPHWPEPPRLPRPPDLSGHEPLASGLGRVSPGAACGPVFHLRDLAHIAEVPEGVVLLVPGLSPALGKCIGRVEAVLAGSGSRASHFASVAREFGLPVLADAPELLATLADGQVVSVDADAGTVYAGRVDALLAGREQGRAALRQAALQRYAGLIGLACQLHLTDPDSPSFSPQGCRSLHDVVRYCHESAVAEMFTLADRSGRGLHGARKLESSLPLSMYVLDLGGGVRPGSGNGSGAGDGNGGAAETLRPEDFASLPMRAFWQGLAHADESWEGSGQHFDWQEFDRVSAGIFRKDSKLLASYALLSEDYLHLLVRFGYHFAVLDSLCGPRPEGNYIGLRFKGGGGLTEQRLLRVGFISRVLTRSGFTVNTRGDMLDARHARASQEATSRLLTLLGRLLARTRLMDLRLTDEAQTRRLADDFLSGLAREE
;
A
#
# COMPACT_ATOMS: atom_id res chain seq x y z
N MET A 1 41.47 -60.70 -21.01
CA MET A 1 40.43 -61.47 -21.74
C MET A 1 39.30 -62.02 -20.83
N GLY A 2 38.98 -61.36 -19.70
CA GLY A 2 37.83 -61.70 -18.84
C GLY A 2 36.94 -60.51 -18.47
N VAL A 3 37.49 -59.29 -18.39
CA VAL A 3 36.75 -58.09 -17.97
C VAL A 3 36.08 -57.35 -19.14
N LEU A 4 36.55 -57.57 -20.38
CA LEU A 4 35.96 -56.94 -21.58
C LEU A 4 34.68 -57.64 -22.09
N ARG A 5 34.32 -58.81 -21.55
CA ARG A 5 33.20 -59.61 -22.05
C ARG A 5 31.88 -59.39 -21.28
N ASP A 6 31.95 -58.84 -20.07
CA ASP A 6 30.76 -58.45 -19.27
C ASP A 6 30.27 -57.02 -19.55
N MET A 7 31.15 -56.12 -20.02
CA MET A 7 30.74 -54.79 -20.52
C MET A 7 29.97 -54.84 -21.86
N LEU A 8 29.99 -55.97 -22.57
CA LEU A 8 29.40 -56.12 -23.91
C LEU A 8 28.04 -56.83 -23.93
N ARG A 9 27.46 -57.23 -22.78
CA ARG A 9 26.16 -57.92 -22.73
C ARG A 9 24.92 -57.06 -22.43
N HIS A 10 25.10 -55.76 -22.16
CA HIS A 10 23.97 -54.84 -21.91
C HIS A 10 23.87 -53.71 -22.94
N TRP A 11 24.49 -53.90 -24.11
CA TRP A 11 24.44 -53.01 -25.26
C TRP A 11 23.35 -53.49 -26.25
N PRO A 12 22.08 -53.23 -25.92
CA PRO A 12 21.33 -52.37 -26.84
C PRO A 12 20.51 -51.34 -26.05
N ARG A 13 21.21 -50.34 -25.50
CA ARG A 13 20.63 -49.05 -25.01
C ARG A 13 20.89 -47.89 -25.96
N ARG A 14 21.27 -48.16 -27.22
CA ARG A 14 21.50 -47.12 -28.22
C ARG A 14 21.08 -47.62 -29.59
N LEU A 15 19.79 -47.48 -29.87
CA LEU A 15 19.26 -47.19 -31.21
C LEU A 15 17.96 -46.42 -30.98
N PHE A 16 18.06 -45.10 -31.19
CA PHE A 16 17.05 -44.04 -31.08
C PHE A 16 16.71 -43.60 -29.65
N ALA A 17 16.98 -42.32 -29.31
CA ALA A 17 16.74 -41.72 -28.00
C ALA A 17 15.57 -40.71 -28.00
N PRO A 18 14.30 -41.17 -28.01
CA PRO A 18 13.13 -40.34 -27.67
C PRO A 18 13.10 -39.93 -26.19
N ALA A 19 13.69 -40.72 -25.29
CA ALA A 19 13.50 -40.57 -23.84
C ALA A 19 14.23 -39.35 -23.22
N ALA A 20 15.43 -38.99 -23.68
CA ALA A 20 16.18 -37.86 -23.14
C ALA A 20 15.57 -36.50 -23.55
N HIS A 21 15.07 -36.42 -24.79
CA HIS A 21 14.35 -35.24 -25.29
C HIS A 21 13.00 -35.06 -24.59
N LEU A 22 12.26 -36.16 -24.37
CA LEU A 22 11.02 -36.16 -23.62
C LEU A 22 11.25 -35.75 -22.15
N GLN A 23 12.32 -36.26 -21.53
CA GLN A 23 12.70 -35.89 -20.16
C GLN A 23 13.06 -34.41 -20.05
N ALA A 24 13.86 -33.87 -20.98
CA ALA A 24 14.20 -32.45 -20.99
C ALA A 24 12.97 -31.54 -21.18
N LYS A 25 12.04 -31.91 -22.07
CA LYS A 25 10.77 -31.19 -22.24
C LYS A 25 9.87 -31.28 -21.01
N TYR A 26 9.82 -32.43 -20.35
CA TYR A 26 9.06 -32.61 -19.11
C TYR A 26 9.65 -31.83 -17.93
N GLU A 27 10.98 -31.77 -17.80
CA GLU A 27 11.66 -30.92 -16.81
C GLU A 27 11.43 -29.44 -17.10
N ALA A 28 11.44 -29.03 -18.37
CA ALA A 28 11.07 -27.68 -18.77
C ALA A 28 9.61 -27.36 -18.45
N PHE A 29 8.68 -28.29 -18.68
CA PHE A 29 7.26 -28.15 -18.32
C PHE A 29 7.05 -27.99 -16.81
N LYS A 30 7.73 -28.79 -15.98
CA LYS A 30 7.71 -28.62 -14.52
C LYS A 30 8.23 -27.27 -14.07
N GLY A 31 9.36 -26.84 -14.64
CA GLY A 31 9.94 -25.52 -14.36
C GLY A 31 9.01 -24.37 -14.79
N LEU A 32 8.26 -24.56 -15.89
CA LEU A 32 7.25 -23.62 -16.34
C LEU A 32 6.09 -23.53 -15.35
N LEU A 33 5.51 -24.65 -14.90
CA LEU A 33 4.42 -24.64 -13.92
C LEU A 33 4.81 -24.01 -12.57
N ASP A 34 6.05 -24.20 -12.11
CA ASP A 34 6.56 -23.55 -10.89
C ASP A 34 6.71 -22.03 -11.04
N ALA A 35 7.17 -21.56 -12.22
CA ALA A 35 7.26 -20.13 -12.51
C ALA A 35 5.87 -19.49 -12.71
N ASP A 36 4.92 -20.22 -13.31
CA ASP A 36 3.51 -19.84 -13.49
C ASP A 36 2.85 -19.57 -12.14
N GLU A 37 2.98 -20.54 -11.23
CA GLU A 37 2.51 -20.42 -9.85
C GLU A 37 3.07 -19.17 -9.16
N LYS A 38 4.39 -18.98 -9.18
CA LYS A 38 5.03 -17.86 -8.50
C LYS A 38 4.61 -16.52 -9.12
N ALA A 39 4.45 -16.45 -10.43
CA ALA A 39 4.03 -15.24 -11.13
C ALA A 39 2.61 -14.84 -10.74
N LEU A 40 1.66 -15.78 -10.76
CA LEU A 40 0.26 -15.52 -10.39
C LEU A 40 0.10 -15.07 -8.94
N VAL A 41 0.88 -15.66 -8.02
CA VAL A 41 0.91 -15.30 -6.59
C VAL A 41 1.35 -13.84 -6.39
N LEU A 42 2.35 -13.38 -7.15
CA LEU A 42 2.83 -12.00 -7.08
C LEU A 42 1.93 -11.01 -7.83
N ILE A 43 1.29 -11.42 -8.93
CA ILE A 43 0.28 -10.62 -9.62
C ILE A 43 -0.91 -10.36 -8.68
N ALA A 44 -1.40 -11.39 -7.98
CA ALA A 44 -2.48 -11.23 -7.00
C ALA A 44 -2.09 -10.30 -5.85
N GLU A 45 -0.83 -10.35 -5.39
CA GLU A 45 -0.33 -9.43 -4.36
C GLU A 45 -0.29 -7.98 -4.87
N LEU A 46 0.10 -7.78 -6.13
CA LEU A 46 0.06 -6.46 -6.77
C LEU A 46 -1.38 -5.97 -6.95
N GLU A 47 -2.32 -6.84 -7.30
CA GLU A 47 -3.76 -6.53 -7.37
C GLU A 47 -4.32 -6.13 -6.00
N GLU A 48 -3.95 -6.82 -4.92
CA GLU A 48 -4.39 -6.50 -3.56
C GLU A 48 -3.89 -5.11 -3.11
N ILE A 49 -2.66 -4.74 -3.47
CA ILE A 49 -2.12 -3.41 -3.19
C ILE A 49 -2.90 -2.32 -3.95
N VAL A 50 -3.35 -2.63 -5.16
CA VAL A 50 -3.96 -1.64 -6.05
C VAL A 50 -5.48 -1.52 -5.87
N TYR A 51 -6.16 -2.63 -5.62
CA TYR A 51 -7.61 -2.71 -5.47
C TYR A 51 -8.07 -2.86 -4.01
N GLY A 52 -7.19 -3.30 -3.12
CA GLY A 52 -7.47 -3.47 -1.69
C GLY A 52 -7.16 -2.22 -0.87
N ALA A 53 -7.36 -2.34 0.45
CA ALA A 53 -7.05 -1.28 1.42
C ALA A 53 -5.57 -1.25 1.86
N ARG A 54 -4.72 -2.10 1.29
CA ARG A 54 -3.37 -2.35 1.79
C ARG A 54 -2.37 -1.36 1.19
N SER A 55 -1.90 -0.45 2.03
CA SER A 55 -0.92 0.58 1.65
C SER A 55 0.50 0.08 1.90
N VAL A 56 1.31 -0.02 0.84
CA VAL A 56 2.69 -0.55 0.89
C VAL A 56 3.69 0.40 0.26
N ASP A 57 4.95 0.29 0.67
CA ASP A 57 6.02 1.13 0.12
C ASP A 57 6.13 0.95 -1.39
N PRO A 58 6.29 2.01 -2.18
CA PRO A 58 6.40 1.86 -3.61
C PRO A 58 7.62 1.05 -4.09
N ALA A 59 8.68 0.95 -3.29
CA ALA A 59 9.76 0.00 -3.53
C ALA A 59 9.27 -1.46 -3.48
N ARG A 60 8.21 -1.76 -2.72
CA ARG A 60 7.51 -3.06 -2.76
C ARG A 60 6.84 -3.25 -4.12
N VAL A 61 6.12 -2.25 -4.61
CA VAL A 61 5.46 -2.30 -5.94
C VAL A 61 6.50 -2.52 -7.04
N GLN A 62 7.58 -1.74 -7.05
CA GLN A 62 8.67 -1.91 -8.01
C GLN A 62 9.33 -3.28 -7.92
N TRP A 63 9.57 -3.77 -6.70
CA TRP A 63 10.12 -5.10 -6.47
C TRP A 63 9.19 -6.20 -7.01
N LEU A 64 7.88 -6.09 -6.76
CA LEU A 64 6.88 -7.01 -7.28
C LEU A 64 6.90 -7.02 -8.81
N CYS A 65 6.86 -5.86 -9.46
CA CYS A 65 6.89 -5.78 -10.93
C CYS A 65 8.15 -6.40 -11.53
N ARG A 66 9.34 -6.10 -10.97
CA ARG A 66 10.60 -6.72 -11.42
C ARG A 66 10.60 -8.23 -11.21
N ARG A 67 10.03 -8.70 -10.09
CA ARG A 67 9.99 -10.12 -9.78
C ARG A 67 9.00 -10.88 -10.65
N ILE A 68 7.82 -10.31 -10.92
CA ILE A 68 6.85 -10.87 -11.88
C ILE A 68 7.50 -10.92 -13.26
N LEU A 69 8.09 -9.82 -13.75
CA LEU A 69 8.74 -9.79 -15.05
C LEU A 69 9.82 -10.88 -15.20
N ALA A 70 10.67 -11.07 -14.18
CA ALA A 70 11.69 -12.12 -14.20
C ALA A 70 11.11 -13.55 -14.21
N LEU A 71 10.00 -13.79 -13.51
CA LEU A 71 9.31 -15.08 -13.54
C LEU A 71 8.63 -15.32 -14.89
N VAL A 72 8.07 -14.29 -15.50
CA VAL A 72 7.44 -14.38 -16.82
C VAL A 72 8.48 -14.56 -17.94
N GLN A 73 9.66 -13.95 -17.82
CA GLN A 73 10.80 -14.26 -18.69
C GLN A 73 11.21 -15.72 -18.56
N ALA A 74 11.33 -16.23 -17.33
CA ALA A 74 11.62 -17.64 -17.11
C ALA A 74 10.54 -18.56 -17.71
N LEU A 75 9.24 -18.19 -17.65
CA LEU A 75 8.16 -18.93 -18.32
C LEU A 75 8.38 -19.02 -19.83
N ALA A 76 8.67 -17.88 -20.48
CA ALA A 76 8.90 -17.83 -21.92
C ALA A 76 10.13 -18.64 -22.34
N GLU A 77 11.22 -18.59 -21.57
CA GLU A 77 12.42 -19.41 -21.79
C GLU A 77 12.12 -20.91 -21.70
N ARG A 78 11.34 -21.32 -20.69
CA ARG A 78 10.94 -22.74 -20.52
C ARG A 78 10.02 -23.19 -21.65
N LEU A 79 9.09 -22.33 -22.10
CA LEU A 79 8.26 -22.62 -23.26
C LEU A 79 9.10 -22.74 -24.53
N SER A 80 10.12 -21.89 -24.70
CA SER A 80 11.05 -21.95 -25.83
C SER A 80 11.82 -23.27 -25.85
N ALA A 81 12.27 -23.75 -24.69
CA ALA A 81 12.90 -25.06 -24.55
C ALA A 81 11.94 -26.22 -24.89
N MET A 82 10.63 -26.08 -24.62
CA MET A 82 9.61 -27.08 -24.96
C MET A 82 9.21 -27.04 -26.44
N SER A 83 8.92 -25.86 -26.97
CA SER A 83 8.39 -25.61 -28.30
C SER A 83 8.82 -24.23 -28.81
N PRO A 84 9.97 -24.14 -29.50
CA PRO A 84 10.49 -22.88 -30.05
C PRO A 84 9.48 -22.16 -30.96
N ALA A 85 8.69 -22.92 -31.73
CA ALA A 85 7.67 -22.37 -32.63
C ALA A 85 6.55 -21.63 -31.87
N ARG A 86 6.15 -22.13 -30.70
CA ARG A 86 5.12 -21.49 -29.86
C ARG A 86 5.68 -20.32 -29.05
N ALA A 87 6.98 -20.30 -28.77
CA ALA A 87 7.62 -19.20 -28.05
C ALA A 87 7.96 -18.01 -28.96
N GLN A 88 7.87 -18.15 -30.28
CA GLN A 88 8.27 -17.13 -31.23
C GLN A 88 7.50 -15.82 -31.04
N GLY A 89 8.22 -14.75 -30.71
CA GLY A 89 7.65 -13.41 -30.51
C GLY A 89 7.31 -13.05 -29.06
N LEU A 90 7.49 -13.96 -28.10
CA LEU A 90 7.32 -13.65 -26.68
C LEU A 90 8.36 -12.64 -26.17
N ASP A 91 9.60 -12.71 -26.65
CA ASP A 91 10.66 -11.78 -26.24
C ASP A 91 10.31 -10.32 -26.57
N GLN A 92 9.83 -10.07 -27.80
CA GLN A 92 9.39 -8.75 -28.24
C GLN A 92 8.20 -8.26 -27.41
N CYS A 93 7.30 -9.16 -27.02
CA CYS A 93 6.17 -8.82 -26.18
C CYS A 93 6.62 -8.44 -24.76
N LEU A 94 7.54 -9.20 -24.17
CA LEU A 94 8.11 -8.94 -22.85
C LEU A 94 8.94 -7.66 -22.81
N GLU A 95 9.70 -7.36 -23.86
CA GLU A 95 10.40 -6.08 -24.01
C GLU A 95 9.41 -4.91 -24.03
N ARG A 96 8.33 -5.01 -24.82
CA ARG A 96 7.29 -3.97 -24.89
C ARG A 96 6.60 -3.74 -23.55
N ILE A 97 6.16 -4.81 -22.88
CA ILE A 97 5.49 -4.72 -21.57
C ILE A 97 6.47 -4.21 -20.50
N GLY A 98 7.70 -4.74 -20.51
CA GLY A 98 8.78 -4.32 -19.60
C GLY A 98 9.15 -2.84 -19.77
N ALA A 99 9.23 -2.34 -21.01
CA ALA A 99 9.46 -0.92 -21.30
C ALA A 99 8.31 -0.05 -20.79
N GLY A 100 7.06 -0.49 -20.93
CA GLY A 100 5.90 0.22 -20.36
C GLY A 100 5.94 0.29 -18.83
N ILE A 101 6.31 -0.81 -18.16
CA ILE A 101 6.47 -0.85 -16.70
C ILE A 101 7.65 0.03 -16.27
N ALA A 102 8.76 0.03 -17.01
CA ALA A 102 9.91 0.88 -16.74
C ALA A 102 9.58 2.36 -16.95
N GLN A 103 8.80 2.70 -17.98
CA GLN A 103 8.33 4.07 -18.23
C GLN A 103 7.38 4.55 -17.13
N TRP A 104 6.43 3.71 -16.70
CA TRP A 104 5.58 4.02 -15.55
C TRP A 104 6.43 4.21 -14.28
N THR A 105 7.38 3.31 -14.03
CA THR A 105 8.31 3.41 -12.89
C THR A 105 9.11 4.70 -12.97
N PHE A 106 9.59 5.08 -14.15
CA PHE A 106 10.35 6.30 -14.37
C PHE A 106 9.52 7.57 -14.18
N GLN A 107 8.30 7.64 -14.73
CA GLN A 107 7.35 8.74 -14.47
C GLN A 107 7.01 8.87 -12.98
N TRP A 108 7.10 7.74 -12.27
CA TRP A 108 6.81 7.66 -10.86
C TRP A 108 8.04 7.96 -9.98
N THR A 109 9.29 7.64 -10.41
CA THR A 109 10.54 7.89 -9.68
C THR A 109 11.30 9.17 -10.08
N GLY A 110 11.11 9.66 -11.30
CA GLY A 110 11.77 10.83 -11.89
C GLY A 110 10.76 11.96 -12.13
N GLN A 111 11.09 13.17 -11.68
CA GLN A 111 10.22 14.36 -11.71
C GLN A 111 9.52 14.61 -13.06
N GLN A 112 8.19 14.72 -13.02
CA GLN A 112 7.41 15.91 -13.38
C GLN A 112 5.95 15.64 -13.00
N LEU A 113 5.62 15.91 -11.73
CA LEU A 113 4.24 15.93 -11.24
C LEU A 113 3.64 17.34 -11.35
N ASP A 114 4.05 18.08 -12.38
CA ASP A 114 3.42 19.34 -12.78
C ASP A 114 2.59 19.10 -14.04
N LYS A 115 1.33 19.54 -13.99
CA LYS A 115 0.36 19.74 -15.09
C LYS A 115 -0.73 18.69 -15.38
N LYS A 116 -0.81 17.51 -14.74
CA LYS A 116 -1.92 16.55 -15.05
C LYS A 116 -2.91 16.21 -13.95
N LEU A 117 -2.67 16.63 -12.71
CA LEU A 117 -3.75 16.78 -11.73
C LEU A 117 -4.08 18.27 -11.74
N GLY A 118 -5.30 18.64 -12.12
CA GLY A 118 -5.75 20.03 -12.35
C GLY A 118 -5.74 20.96 -11.13
N VAL A 119 -4.67 20.95 -10.33
CA VAL A 119 -4.32 22.03 -9.44
C VAL A 119 -3.61 23.06 -10.31
N VAL A 120 -4.30 24.17 -10.58
CA VAL A 120 -3.69 25.35 -11.18
C VAL A 120 -2.66 25.87 -10.18
N VAL A 121 -1.38 25.57 -10.41
CA VAL A 121 -0.29 26.40 -9.88
C VAL A 121 -0.32 27.66 -10.74
N PRO A 122 -0.70 28.83 -10.20
CA PRO A 122 -0.58 30.06 -10.97
C PRO A 122 0.89 30.23 -11.36
N ASP A 123 1.14 30.53 -12.64
CA ASP A 123 2.48 30.92 -13.09
C ASP A 123 3.04 32.01 -12.15
N PRO A 124 4.33 31.97 -11.82
CA PRO A 124 4.94 33.07 -11.09
C PRO A 124 4.81 34.32 -11.96
N LEU A 125 3.89 35.21 -11.57
CA LEU A 125 3.87 36.56 -12.11
C LEU A 125 5.24 37.17 -11.82
N PRO A 126 5.90 37.79 -12.82
CA PRO A 126 7.07 38.61 -12.55
C PRO A 126 6.60 39.85 -11.77
N SER A 127 6.58 39.76 -10.45
CA SER A 127 6.26 40.89 -9.58
C SER A 127 7.55 41.60 -9.18
N PRO A 128 7.61 42.93 -9.28
CA PRO A 128 8.77 43.71 -8.83
C PRO A 128 8.97 43.50 -7.33
N ILE A 129 10.23 43.43 -6.91
CA ILE A 129 10.65 43.37 -5.50
C ILE A 129 9.92 44.49 -4.72
N PRO A 130 9.05 44.17 -3.74
CA PRO A 130 8.45 45.19 -2.90
C PRO A 130 9.54 45.89 -2.07
N ALA A 131 9.41 47.21 -1.89
CA ALA A 131 10.32 47.97 -1.04
C ALA A 131 10.36 47.40 0.39
N PRO A 132 11.52 47.44 1.08
CA PRO A 132 11.65 46.93 2.44
C PRO A 132 10.61 47.56 3.38
N ILE A 133 9.94 46.72 4.17
CA ILE A 133 8.86 47.13 5.06
C ILE A 133 9.45 47.98 6.20
N PRO A 134 9.04 49.26 6.38
CA PRO A 134 9.55 50.11 7.46
C PRO A 134 9.27 49.49 8.84
N GLY A 135 10.31 49.43 9.69
CA GLY A 135 10.20 48.92 11.07
C GLY A 135 10.31 47.40 11.24
N LEU A 136 10.65 46.64 10.19
CA LEU A 136 11.01 45.20 10.26
C LEU A 136 12.46 44.94 9.84
N VAL A 137 13.28 46.00 9.74
CA VAL A 137 14.70 45.91 9.38
C VAL A 137 15.41 45.04 10.41
N PRO A 138 16.24 44.06 9.99
CA PRO A 138 16.98 43.21 10.93
C PRO A 138 17.86 44.08 11.82
N GLY A 139 17.55 44.11 13.12
CA GLY A 139 18.53 44.58 14.11
C GLY A 139 19.49 43.43 14.46
N PRO A 140 20.73 43.74 14.86
CA PRO A 140 21.69 42.72 15.27
C PRO A 140 21.16 41.94 16.48
N LEU A 141 21.27 40.61 16.43
CA LEU A 141 21.15 39.77 17.62
C LEU A 141 22.27 40.17 18.60
N PRO A 142 21.98 40.42 19.89
CA PRO A 142 23.02 40.73 20.88
C PRO A 142 24.07 39.60 20.92
N GLY A 143 25.32 39.91 20.56
CA GLY A 143 26.42 38.94 20.49
C GLY A 143 26.74 38.40 19.09
N LEU A 144 25.95 38.73 18.07
CA LEU A 144 26.26 38.47 16.66
C LEU A 144 26.58 39.80 15.98
N THR A 145 27.81 39.94 15.47
CA THR A 145 28.29 41.18 14.85
C THR A 145 27.48 41.52 13.60
N PRO A 146 26.86 42.72 13.51
CA PRO A 146 26.31 43.23 12.27
C PRO A 146 27.46 43.65 11.34
N ASP A 147 27.24 43.48 10.04
CA ASP A 147 28.11 43.90 8.94
C ASP A 147 29.34 43.02 8.61
N LEU A 148 29.08 41.96 7.86
CA LEU A 148 29.90 41.56 6.70
C LEU A 148 28.97 41.12 5.55
N VAL A 149 28.24 42.07 4.97
CA VAL A 149 27.82 41.95 3.57
C VAL A 149 29.03 42.36 2.74
N SER A 150 29.50 41.46 1.86
CA SER A 150 30.72 41.53 1.03
C SER A 150 32.06 41.14 1.69
N GLY A 151 32.16 39.88 2.15
CA GLY A 151 33.41 39.12 2.16
C GLY A 151 33.51 38.23 0.91
N PRO A 152 34.70 37.82 0.44
CA PRO A 152 34.92 37.37 -0.93
C PRO A 152 34.16 36.07 -1.22
N ASP A 153 33.65 35.95 -2.45
CA ASP A 153 33.25 34.72 -3.15
C ASP A 153 34.39 33.68 -3.18
N SER A 154 34.82 33.22 -2.01
CA SER A 154 36.05 32.44 -1.82
C SER A 154 35.84 31.30 -0.83
N CYS A 155 34.71 30.62 -0.97
CA CYS A 155 34.71 29.19 -0.79
C CYS A 155 33.94 28.65 -1.99
N ALA A 156 34.57 27.85 -2.84
CA ALA A 156 33.83 27.10 -3.85
C ALA A 156 32.60 26.49 -3.15
N PRO A 157 31.37 26.61 -3.72
CA PRO A 157 30.18 26.16 -3.03
C PRO A 157 30.38 24.69 -2.66
N SER A 158 30.50 24.42 -1.36
CA SER A 158 30.57 23.06 -0.88
C SER A 158 29.26 22.41 -1.29
N PRO A 159 29.26 21.25 -1.98
CA PRO A 159 28.03 20.60 -2.38
C PRO A 159 27.18 20.16 -1.18
N TYR A 160 27.72 20.26 0.04
CA TYR A 160 27.10 19.81 1.28
C TYR A 160 26.49 20.93 2.13
N LEU A 161 26.92 22.19 1.97
CA LEU A 161 26.42 23.32 2.75
C LEU A 161 25.94 24.44 1.85
N LEU A 162 24.75 24.93 2.14
CA LEU A 162 24.12 26.05 1.44
C LEU A 162 23.81 27.17 2.43
N THR A 163 24.02 28.40 2.01
CA THR A 163 23.43 29.57 2.68
C THR A 163 21.95 29.67 2.36
N LEU A 164 21.18 30.47 3.11
CA LEU A 164 19.78 30.75 2.75
C LEU A 164 19.64 31.36 1.34
N ALA A 165 20.61 32.17 0.88
CA ALA A 165 20.58 32.70 -0.48
C ALA A 165 20.69 31.59 -1.52
N GLN A 166 21.63 30.65 -1.36
CA GLN A 166 21.78 29.50 -2.24
C GLN A 166 20.59 28.52 -2.14
N ALA A 167 19.98 28.40 -0.96
CA ALA A 167 18.78 27.59 -0.76
C ALA A 167 17.56 28.10 -1.56
N LEU A 168 17.52 29.39 -1.86
CA LEU A 168 16.50 29.98 -2.74
C LEU A 168 16.68 29.53 -4.19
N ASP A 169 17.93 29.46 -4.66
CA ASP A 169 18.29 29.12 -6.04
C ASP A 169 18.21 27.60 -6.29
N CYS A 170 18.41 26.78 -5.26
CA CYS A 170 18.41 25.31 -5.33
C CYS A 170 17.46 24.69 -4.29
N PRO A 171 16.14 24.92 -4.37
CA PRO A 171 15.16 24.41 -3.39
C PRO A 171 15.13 22.88 -3.30
N GLU A 172 15.46 22.17 -4.38
CA GLU A 172 15.62 20.72 -4.44
C GLU A 172 16.84 20.19 -3.67
N GLN A 173 17.75 21.08 -3.26
CA GLN A 173 18.87 20.74 -2.38
C GLN A 173 18.65 21.19 -0.94
N ALA A 174 17.84 22.22 -0.71
CA ALA A 174 17.60 22.77 0.62
C ALA A 174 16.33 22.24 1.30
N GLY A 175 15.37 21.72 0.52
CA GLY A 175 14.06 21.29 1.00
C GLY A 175 13.10 22.46 1.29
N GLY A 176 11.84 22.10 1.59
CA GLY A 176 10.73 23.06 1.63
C GLY A 176 10.88 24.15 2.69
N LYS A 177 11.28 23.77 3.91
CA LYS A 177 11.37 24.71 5.04
C LYS A 177 12.45 25.75 4.83
N ALA A 178 13.64 25.30 4.42
CA ALA A 178 14.74 26.20 4.14
C ALA A 178 14.44 27.11 2.95
N ALA A 179 13.84 26.58 1.88
CA ALA A 179 13.42 27.38 0.72
C ALA A 179 12.37 28.44 1.08
N ASN A 180 11.39 28.09 1.93
CA ASN A 180 10.38 29.05 2.38
C ASN A 180 10.97 30.12 3.30
N LEU A 181 11.92 29.78 4.17
CA LEU A 181 12.65 30.77 4.98
C LEU A 181 13.53 31.68 4.12
N ALA A 182 14.18 31.13 3.10
CA ALA A 182 14.95 31.91 2.14
C ALA A 182 14.07 32.95 1.41
N ARG A 183 12.87 32.54 0.97
CA ARG A 183 11.87 33.45 0.38
C ARG A 183 11.39 34.51 1.37
N ALA A 184 11.10 34.12 2.61
CA ALA A 184 10.70 35.06 3.67
C ALA A 184 11.77 36.14 3.88
N ARG A 185 13.05 35.72 3.92
CA ARG A 185 14.20 36.63 4.06
C ARG A 185 14.36 37.55 2.85
N GLN A 186 14.25 37.02 1.62
CA GLN A 186 14.25 37.82 0.39
C GLN A 186 13.13 38.86 0.39
N GLY A 187 11.98 38.50 0.97
CA GLY A 187 10.83 39.36 1.19
C GLY A 187 10.98 40.43 2.27
N GLY A 188 12.16 40.55 2.89
CA GLY A 188 12.46 41.54 3.93
C GLY A 188 11.95 41.17 5.32
N LEU A 189 11.52 39.93 5.54
CA LEU A 189 11.12 39.45 6.86
C LEU A 189 12.34 39.06 7.69
N ASN A 190 12.25 39.29 9.00
CA ASN A 190 13.32 38.96 9.92
C ASN A 190 13.37 37.44 10.16
N VAL A 191 14.40 36.79 9.60
CA VAL A 191 14.68 35.36 9.71
C VAL A 191 16.06 35.19 10.35
N PRO A 192 16.22 34.32 11.37
CA PRO A 192 17.53 34.05 11.96
C PRO A 192 18.56 33.64 10.89
N PRO A 193 19.85 33.97 11.03
CA PRO A 193 20.88 33.46 10.13
C PRO A 193 20.84 31.92 10.15
N ALA A 194 20.97 31.30 8.98
CA ALA A 194 20.83 29.85 8.88
C ALA A 194 21.67 29.28 7.73
N LEU A 195 22.13 28.05 7.96
CA LEU A 195 22.82 27.21 6.99
C LEU A 195 22.01 25.95 6.74
N VAL A 196 22.16 25.36 5.57
CA VAL A 196 21.44 24.14 5.18
C VAL A 196 22.45 23.06 4.79
N VAL A 197 22.38 21.92 5.46
CA VAL A 197 23.05 20.70 5.01
C VAL A 197 22.21 20.10 3.89
N SER A 198 22.78 20.01 2.69
CA SER A 198 22.02 19.74 1.46
C SER A 198 21.48 18.30 1.36
N ALA A 199 20.49 18.10 0.49
CA ALA A 199 20.03 16.78 0.08
C ALA A 199 21.17 15.94 -0.56
N GLN A 200 22.11 16.59 -1.25
CA GLN A 200 23.30 15.94 -1.80
C GLN A 200 24.21 15.38 -0.70
N ALA A 201 24.31 16.04 0.47
CA ALA A 201 25.06 15.52 1.62
C ALA A 201 24.45 14.20 2.13
N TYR A 202 23.12 14.12 2.21
CA TYR A 202 22.42 12.89 2.56
C TYR A 202 22.69 11.77 1.54
N ASN A 203 22.61 12.08 0.24
CA ASN A 203 22.87 11.08 -0.81
C ASN A 203 24.32 10.57 -0.71
N HIS A 204 25.29 11.47 -0.53
CA HIS A 204 26.69 11.10 -0.35
C HIS A 204 26.89 10.19 0.88
N PHE A 205 26.26 10.52 2.02
CA PHE A 205 26.29 9.68 3.22
C PHE A 205 25.74 8.26 2.95
N VAL A 206 24.60 8.16 2.26
CA VAL A 206 23.96 6.88 1.95
C VAL A 206 24.79 6.05 0.96
N ASP A 207 25.36 6.69 -0.06
CA ASP A 207 26.09 6.01 -1.12
C ASP A 207 27.50 5.58 -0.67
N ALA A 208 28.26 6.50 -0.05
CA ALA A 208 29.60 6.19 0.47
C ALA A 208 29.57 5.12 1.57
N GLY A 209 28.50 5.08 2.36
CA GLY A 209 28.29 4.04 3.38
C GLY A 209 27.74 2.71 2.84
N GLY A 210 27.42 2.61 1.53
CA GLY A 210 26.77 1.43 0.95
C GLY A 210 25.43 1.09 1.63
N LEU A 211 24.71 2.10 2.11
CA LEU A 211 23.51 1.93 2.93
C LEU A 211 22.27 1.66 2.08
N ARG A 212 22.22 2.18 0.85
CA ARG A 212 21.05 2.09 -0.05
C ARG A 212 20.48 0.67 -0.18
N PRO A 213 21.26 -0.37 -0.50
CA PRO A 213 20.71 -1.73 -0.66
C PRO A 213 20.15 -2.30 0.65
N LYS A 214 20.74 -1.93 1.81
CA LYS A 214 20.29 -2.37 3.13
C LYS A 214 18.95 -1.72 3.49
N LEU A 215 18.84 -0.40 3.27
CA LEU A 215 17.62 0.37 3.51
C LEU A 215 16.47 -0.13 2.63
N ASP A 216 16.72 -0.32 1.33
CA ASP A 216 15.70 -0.82 0.39
C ASP A 216 15.20 -2.21 0.76
N ARG A 217 16.11 -3.11 1.20
CA ARG A 217 15.74 -4.46 1.63
C ARG A 217 14.82 -4.45 2.86
N LEU A 218 15.07 -3.56 3.80
CA LEU A 218 14.24 -3.39 4.99
C LEU A 218 12.89 -2.77 4.60
N LEU A 219 12.88 -1.67 3.86
CA LEU A 219 11.64 -0.98 3.46
C LEU A 219 10.67 -1.86 2.64
N ARG A 220 11.16 -2.82 1.85
CA ARG A 220 10.31 -3.82 1.15
C ARG A 220 9.46 -4.70 2.06
N GLN A 221 9.77 -4.74 3.35
CA GLN A 221 9.06 -5.53 4.36
C GLN A 221 8.07 -4.65 5.15
N ALA A 222 8.01 -3.34 4.89
CA ALA A 222 7.11 -2.44 5.59
C ALA A 222 5.65 -2.76 5.24
N ASP A 223 4.86 -3.06 6.27
CA ASP A 223 3.43 -3.36 6.18
C ASP A 223 2.67 -2.48 7.17
N LEU A 224 1.83 -1.59 6.64
CA LEU A 224 1.06 -0.66 7.47
C LEU A 224 -0.10 -1.30 8.21
N SER A 225 -0.47 -2.54 7.86
CA SER A 225 -1.49 -3.31 8.60
C SER A 225 -0.96 -3.88 9.92
N SER A 226 0.35 -3.84 10.17
CA SER A 226 0.99 -4.42 11.36
C SER A 226 1.88 -3.39 12.08
N PRO A 227 1.33 -2.56 12.98
CA PRO A 227 2.08 -1.50 13.66
C PRO A 227 3.35 -1.97 14.38
N ASP A 228 3.30 -3.13 15.05
CA ASP A 228 4.44 -3.67 15.80
C ASP A 228 5.60 -4.09 14.89
N LYS A 229 5.28 -4.75 13.77
CA LYS A 229 6.28 -5.13 12.77
C LYS A 229 6.90 -3.89 12.13
N LEU A 230 6.08 -2.87 11.87
CA LEU A 230 6.56 -1.60 11.34
C LEU A 230 7.48 -0.89 12.33
N GLU A 231 7.16 -0.88 13.63
CA GLU A 231 7.99 -0.28 14.67
C GLU A 231 9.37 -0.97 14.76
N ALA A 232 9.39 -2.31 14.79
CA ALA A 232 10.63 -3.10 14.79
C ALA A 232 11.48 -2.83 13.55
N LEU A 233 10.88 -2.89 12.36
CA LEU A 233 11.54 -2.59 11.09
C LEU A 233 12.10 -1.15 11.04
N CYS A 234 11.34 -0.19 11.57
CA CYS A 234 11.79 1.19 11.68
C CYS A 234 12.95 1.34 12.68
N ALA A 235 12.96 0.57 13.77
CA ALA A 235 14.09 0.55 14.70
C ALA A 235 15.37 0.04 14.03
N GLU A 236 15.27 -1.03 13.23
CA GLU A 236 16.40 -1.54 12.43
C GLU A 236 16.90 -0.50 11.42
N LEU A 237 16.00 0.15 10.68
CA LEU A 237 16.36 1.23 9.75
C LEU A 237 17.11 2.38 10.44
N ARG A 238 16.64 2.80 11.63
CA ARG A 238 17.32 3.84 12.42
C ARG A 238 18.70 3.40 12.90
N ALA A 239 18.84 2.14 13.35
CA ALA A 239 20.11 1.59 13.78
C ALA A 239 21.14 1.58 12.64
N VAL A 240 20.72 1.28 11.40
CA VAL A 240 21.58 1.35 10.21
C VAL A 240 22.14 2.76 10.00
N ILE A 241 21.30 3.80 10.13
CA ILE A 241 21.73 5.20 9.96
C ILE A 241 22.64 5.64 11.10
N LEU A 242 22.27 5.36 12.35
CA LEU A 242 23.04 5.80 13.53
C LEU A 242 24.39 5.09 13.63
N GLY A 243 24.48 3.83 13.19
CA GLY A 243 25.70 3.04 13.21
C GLY A 243 26.66 3.31 12.05
N ALA A 244 26.24 4.07 11.03
CA ALA A 244 27.09 4.37 9.88
C ALA A 244 28.04 5.55 10.19
N PRO A 245 29.33 5.46 9.80
CA PRO A 245 30.26 6.57 9.92
C PRO A 245 29.92 7.67 8.90
N LEU A 246 30.12 8.93 9.28
CA LEU A 246 30.04 10.06 8.35
C LEU A 246 31.28 10.05 7.44
N PRO A 247 31.12 10.30 6.12
CA PRO A 247 32.27 10.57 5.25
C PRO A 247 33.09 11.76 5.77
N GLU A 248 34.41 11.71 5.56
CA GLU A 248 35.35 12.74 6.04
C GLU A 248 34.96 14.14 5.55
N ALA A 249 34.71 14.30 4.25
CA ALA A 249 34.30 15.57 3.66
C ALA A 249 32.98 16.13 4.24
N LEU A 250 32.06 15.26 4.66
CA LEU A 250 30.82 15.68 5.32
C LEU A 250 31.05 16.08 6.78
N THR A 251 31.96 15.38 7.46
CA THR A 251 32.37 15.71 8.83
C THR A 251 33.03 17.09 8.87
N GLU A 252 33.98 17.34 7.96
CA GLU A 252 34.64 18.65 7.82
C GLU A 252 33.64 19.78 7.54
N ALA A 253 32.67 19.52 6.65
CA ALA A 253 31.62 20.49 6.35
C ALA A 253 30.78 20.81 7.60
N LEU A 254 30.28 19.80 8.32
CA LEU A 254 29.47 20.00 9.52
C LEU A 254 30.24 20.74 10.61
N GLU A 255 31.50 20.40 10.84
CA GLU A 255 32.35 21.12 11.79
C GLU A 255 32.67 22.56 11.34
N GLY A 256 32.83 22.78 10.04
CA GLY A 256 32.97 24.11 9.46
C GLY A 256 31.72 24.97 9.71
N ALA A 257 30.52 24.39 9.53
CA ALA A 257 29.26 25.05 9.86
C ALA A 257 29.16 25.37 11.37
N ALA A 258 29.54 24.43 12.24
CA ALA A 258 29.55 24.62 13.69
C ALA A 258 30.44 25.80 14.14
N ARG A 259 31.55 26.04 13.44
CA ARG A 259 32.49 27.14 13.69
C ARG A 259 32.15 28.43 12.94
N SER A 260 31.06 28.45 12.18
CA SER A 260 30.70 29.62 11.37
C SER A 260 30.42 30.84 12.26
N PRO A 261 30.77 32.07 11.80
CA PRO A 261 30.50 33.28 12.56
C PRO A 261 29.01 33.47 12.89
N GLU A 262 28.13 32.96 12.03
CA GLU A 262 26.67 32.99 12.20
C GLU A 262 26.19 32.28 13.47
N PHE A 263 26.98 31.33 13.98
CA PHE A 263 26.64 30.46 15.10
C PHE A 263 27.56 30.65 16.33
N ALA A 264 28.49 31.61 16.28
CA ALA A 264 29.54 31.76 17.30
C ALA A 264 28.95 31.87 18.72
N GLY A 265 29.21 30.86 19.56
CA GLY A 265 28.76 30.78 20.95
C GLY A 265 27.29 30.45 21.17
N ALA A 266 26.49 30.29 20.10
CA ALA A 266 25.07 29.99 20.19
C ALA A 266 24.80 28.48 20.19
N ARG A 267 23.76 28.07 20.92
CA ARG A 267 23.16 26.73 20.74
C ARG A 267 22.36 26.71 19.44
N LEU A 268 22.30 25.55 18.80
CA LEU A 268 21.65 25.37 17.51
C LEU A 268 20.30 24.64 17.66
N ALA A 269 19.35 25.05 16.83
CA ALA A 269 18.23 24.21 16.42
C ALA A 269 18.60 23.51 15.11
N VAL A 270 18.59 22.18 15.15
CA VAL A 270 18.89 21.31 14.00
C VAL A 270 17.56 20.71 13.55
N ARG A 271 17.05 21.15 12.39
CA ARG A 271 15.68 20.85 11.93
C ARG A 271 15.73 20.10 10.61
N SER A 272 14.89 19.07 10.47
CA SER A 272 14.67 18.45 9.16
C SER A 272 14.09 19.46 8.16
N SER A 273 14.51 19.34 6.90
CA SER A 273 13.96 20.05 5.74
C SER A 273 13.94 19.06 4.57
N ALA A 274 13.21 17.96 4.70
CA ALA A 274 13.18 16.92 3.66
C ALA A 274 12.56 17.45 2.35
N LEU A 275 13.00 16.90 1.22
CA LEU A 275 12.32 17.15 -0.04
C LEU A 275 10.91 16.57 -0.01
N GLY A 276 9.92 17.38 -0.40
CA GLY A 276 8.50 17.05 -0.30
C GLY A 276 7.87 17.32 1.06
N GLU A 277 8.63 17.77 2.08
CA GLU A 277 8.12 18.03 3.44
C GLU A 277 6.93 19.02 3.46
N ASP A 278 6.98 20.02 2.56
CA ASP A 278 6.00 21.10 2.43
C ASP A 278 5.24 21.10 1.08
N GLY A 279 5.18 19.95 0.40
CA GLY A 279 4.33 19.77 -0.79
C GLY A 279 2.83 19.78 -0.47
N GLY A 280 1.96 19.52 -1.45
CA GLY A 280 0.49 19.55 -1.30
C GLY A 280 -0.13 18.63 -0.24
N LYS A 281 0.69 17.88 0.52
CA LYS A 281 0.39 17.14 1.73
C LYS A 281 1.58 17.33 2.70
N SER A 282 1.34 17.91 3.88
CA SER A 282 2.39 18.39 4.77
C SER A 282 2.88 17.28 5.70
N PHE A 283 4.18 16.99 5.68
CA PHE A 283 4.89 16.09 6.62
C PHE A 283 4.96 16.66 8.05
N ALA A 284 3.88 17.29 8.54
CA ALA A 284 3.84 18.00 9.80
C ALA A 284 4.43 17.14 10.92
N GLY A 285 5.53 17.65 11.53
CA GLY A 285 6.35 17.14 12.64
C GLY A 285 6.67 15.63 12.66
N GLN A 286 6.66 14.98 11.51
CA GLN A 286 7.01 13.56 11.42
C GLN A 286 8.52 13.34 11.57
N TYR A 287 9.30 14.35 11.18
CA TYR A 287 10.73 14.41 11.33
C TYR A 287 11.15 15.25 12.54
N ALA A 288 12.35 14.97 13.05
CA ALA A 288 12.84 15.53 14.29
C ALA A 288 13.31 16.99 14.11
N SER A 289 13.11 17.78 15.16
CA SER A 289 13.92 18.97 15.42
C SER A 289 14.62 18.74 16.76
N GLU A 290 15.94 18.91 16.80
CA GLU A 290 16.70 18.90 18.03
C GLU A 290 17.03 20.36 18.38
N LEU A 291 16.54 20.80 19.55
CA LEU A 291 16.75 22.16 20.04
C LEU A 291 17.89 22.17 21.06
N GLY A 292 18.63 23.27 21.12
CA GLY A 292 19.67 23.46 22.15
C GLY A 292 20.95 22.66 21.91
N VAL A 293 21.21 22.22 20.68
CA VAL A 293 22.39 21.44 20.29
C VAL A 293 23.64 22.29 20.45
N VAL A 294 24.66 21.78 21.14
CA VAL A 294 25.98 22.45 21.19
C VAL A 294 26.71 22.24 19.86
N PRO A 295 27.42 23.25 19.32
CA PRO A 295 28.05 23.17 18.00
C PRO A 295 28.92 21.92 17.79
N GLU A 296 29.64 21.48 18.83
CA GLU A 296 30.52 20.30 18.78
C GLU A 296 29.74 18.98 18.61
N ALA A 297 28.46 18.95 19.00
CA ALA A 297 27.59 17.79 18.86
C ALA A 297 26.82 17.77 17.52
N LEU A 298 27.09 18.72 16.62
CA LEU A 298 26.38 18.84 15.34
C LEU A 298 26.48 17.58 14.46
N PRO A 299 27.64 16.91 14.30
CA PRO A 299 27.70 15.67 13.50
C PRO A 299 26.78 14.56 14.03
N ASP A 300 26.69 14.42 15.35
CA ASP A 300 25.80 13.44 15.99
C ASP A 300 24.34 13.83 15.88
N ALA A 301 24.02 15.12 16.07
CA ALA A 301 22.68 15.64 15.87
C ALA A 301 22.22 15.43 14.42
N TYR A 302 23.08 15.71 13.44
CA TYR A 302 22.79 15.48 12.03
C TYR A 302 22.40 14.02 11.76
N ARG A 303 23.18 13.05 12.27
CA ARG A 303 22.84 11.61 12.14
C ARG A 303 21.50 11.26 12.79
N ARG A 304 21.18 11.83 13.95
CA ARG A 304 19.88 11.62 14.61
C ARG A 304 18.71 12.21 13.81
N ILE A 305 18.90 13.37 13.17
CA ILE A 305 17.92 13.95 12.23
C ILE A 305 17.75 13.06 11.01
N LEU A 306 18.83 12.53 10.42
CA LEU A 306 18.74 11.56 9.33
C LEU A 306 17.99 10.29 9.76
N ALA A 307 18.27 9.77 10.95
CA ALA A 307 17.59 8.60 11.49
C ALA A 307 16.10 8.89 11.74
N ALA A 308 15.72 10.13 12.08
CA ALA A 308 14.31 10.52 12.23
C ALA A 308 13.50 10.32 10.95
N LYS A 309 14.16 10.26 9.77
CA LYS A 309 13.55 9.89 8.49
C LYS A 309 12.83 8.53 8.54
N TYR A 310 13.33 7.63 9.38
CA TYR A 310 12.87 6.25 9.53
C TYR A 310 12.10 6.01 10.83
N ARG A 311 11.44 7.05 11.36
CA ARG A 311 10.40 6.86 12.39
C ARG A 311 9.16 6.22 11.76
N PRO A 312 8.39 5.39 12.49
CA PRO A 312 7.23 4.68 11.94
C PRO A 312 6.23 5.60 11.23
N ARG A 313 5.94 6.76 11.83
CA ARG A 313 5.04 7.76 11.25
C ARG A 313 5.56 8.33 9.92
N ALA A 314 6.86 8.62 9.84
CA ALA A 314 7.48 9.14 8.62
C ALA A 314 7.59 8.10 7.50
N VAL A 315 7.80 6.83 7.84
CA VAL A 315 7.74 5.72 6.88
C VAL A 315 6.30 5.51 6.40
N ALA A 316 5.35 5.40 7.32
CA ALA A 316 3.93 5.20 7.00
C ALA A 316 3.37 6.30 6.09
N TYR A 317 3.71 7.55 6.38
CA TYR A 317 3.30 8.66 5.54
C TYR A 317 3.87 8.57 4.12
N ARG A 318 5.18 8.32 3.97
CA ARG A 318 5.80 8.17 2.65
C ARG A 318 5.13 7.06 1.84
N ILE A 319 4.83 5.94 2.51
CA ILE A 319 4.08 4.83 1.93
C ILE A 319 2.69 5.28 1.45
N LEU A 320 1.90 5.92 2.31
CA LEU A 320 0.53 6.37 2.01
C LEU A 320 0.48 7.47 0.93
N SER A 321 1.52 8.30 0.87
CA SER A 321 1.70 9.33 -0.14
C SER A 321 2.27 8.79 -1.45
N GLY A 322 2.70 7.53 -1.49
CA GLY A 322 3.36 6.95 -2.65
C GLY A 322 4.68 7.67 -2.96
N LEU A 323 5.51 7.91 -1.95
CA LEU A 323 6.84 8.48 -2.09
C LEU A 323 7.87 7.42 -1.70
N SER A 324 8.83 7.14 -2.57
CA SER A 324 9.93 6.25 -2.23
C SER A 324 10.96 6.92 -1.32
N ASP A 325 11.79 6.12 -0.65
CA ASP A 325 12.88 6.63 0.19
C ASP A 325 13.88 7.52 -0.56
N ALA A 326 14.20 7.15 -1.80
CA ALA A 326 15.15 7.88 -2.65
C ALA A 326 14.60 9.23 -3.13
N GLN A 327 13.28 9.38 -3.25
CA GLN A 327 12.63 10.63 -3.67
C GLN A 327 12.49 11.65 -2.54
N THR A 328 12.83 11.27 -1.31
CA THR A 328 12.67 12.11 -0.12
C THR A 328 14.02 12.36 0.55
N PRO A 329 15.08 12.79 -0.17
CA PRO A 329 16.36 13.05 0.48
C PRO A 329 16.19 14.09 1.59
N MET A 330 16.92 13.90 2.68
CA MET A 330 16.82 14.75 3.86
C MET A 330 17.84 15.88 3.77
N ALA A 331 17.39 17.12 3.59
CA ALA A 331 18.19 18.29 3.94
C ALA A 331 17.97 18.65 5.41
N VAL A 332 18.91 19.37 6.01
CA VAL A 332 18.87 19.75 7.44
C VAL A 332 19.17 21.23 7.59
N LEU A 333 18.21 21.97 8.15
CA LEU A 333 18.32 23.38 8.46
C LEU A 333 19.00 23.56 9.83
N LEU A 334 20.04 24.39 9.86
CA LEU A 334 20.80 24.78 11.03
C LEU A 334 20.51 26.25 11.33
N MET A 335 20.01 26.55 12.52
CA MET A 335 19.71 27.93 12.94
C MET A 335 20.09 28.13 14.42
N PRO A 336 20.48 29.35 14.83
CA PRO A 336 20.73 29.63 16.23
C PRO A 336 19.42 29.62 17.03
N MET A 337 19.51 29.24 18.29
CA MET A 337 18.40 29.33 19.24
C MET A 337 18.12 30.81 19.55
N ILE A 338 16.85 31.20 19.50
CA ILE A 338 16.38 32.51 19.92
C ILE A 338 15.95 32.43 21.39
N GLU A 339 16.44 33.35 22.21
CA GLU A 339 15.98 33.53 23.59
C GLU A 339 14.59 34.21 23.57
N ALA A 340 13.56 33.41 23.32
CA ALA A 340 12.19 33.90 23.16
C ALA A 340 11.54 34.26 24.50
N ARG A 341 10.96 35.47 24.60
CA ARG A 341 10.01 35.82 25.66
C ARG A 341 8.62 35.25 25.38
N ALA A 342 8.25 35.19 24.10
CA ALA A 342 7.02 34.59 23.61
C ALA A 342 7.27 33.91 22.27
N ALA A 343 6.60 32.80 22.00
CA ALA A 343 6.67 32.12 20.72
C ALA A 343 5.34 31.44 20.41
N GLY A 344 5.14 31.10 19.14
CA GLY A 344 3.84 30.62 18.73
C GLY A 344 3.71 30.20 17.28
N ALA A 345 2.46 29.92 16.92
CA ALA A 345 2.02 29.70 15.55
C ALA A 345 1.06 30.82 15.14
N LEU A 346 1.03 31.15 13.86
CA LEU A 346 -0.06 31.94 13.30
C LEU A 346 -0.57 31.30 12.02
N PHE A 347 -1.86 31.49 11.73
CA PHE A 347 -2.52 31.10 10.50
C PHE A 347 -2.98 32.36 9.79
N SER A 348 -2.56 32.54 8.54
CA SER A 348 -2.85 33.76 7.80
C SER A 348 -4.35 33.88 7.48
N ARG A 349 -5.03 32.76 7.18
CA ARG A 349 -6.49 32.71 6.97
C ARG A 349 -7.16 31.75 7.94
N GLU A 350 -8.03 32.28 8.79
CA GLU A 350 -9.05 31.52 9.52
C GLU A 350 -10.41 32.16 9.28
N VAL A 351 -11.45 31.36 9.02
CA VAL A 351 -12.83 31.85 8.92
C VAL A 351 -13.46 31.84 10.30
N ARG A 352 -13.89 33.00 10.81
CA ARG A 352 -14.64 33.03 12.08
C ARG A 352 -15.95 32.24 11.93
N PRO A 353 -16.27 31.30 12.82
CA PRO A 353 -17.60 30.69 12.84
C PRO A 353 -18.65 31.76 13.17
N GLY A 354 -19.49 32.12 12.21
CA GLY A 354 -20.68 32.94 12.44
C GLY A 354 -21.92 32.05 12.53
N GLN A 355 -22.82 32.33 13.46
CA GLN A 355 -24.18 31.80 13.41
C GLN A 355 -24.92 32.46 12.24
N GLY A 356 -24.87 31.85 11.05
CA GLY A 356 -25.75 32.21 9.92
C GLY A 356 -25.27 33.31 8.97
N GLU A 357 -24.13 33.98 9.20
CA GLU A 357 -23.53 34.96 8.29
C GLU A 357 -22.24 34.42 7.63
N PRO A 358 -21.84 34.87 6.43
CA PRO A 358 -20.54 34.54 5.84
C PRO A 358 -19.42 34.99 6.80
N GLY A 359 -18.67 34.02 7.34
CA GLY A 359 -17.64 34.29 8.34
C GLY A 359 -16.58 35.29 7.85
N GLU A 360 -16.21 36.25 8.71
CA GLU A 360 -15.13 37.20 8.45
C GLU A 360 -13.77 36.48 8.47
N LEU A 361 -12.92 36.73 7.45
CA LEU A 361 -11.56 36.20 7.39
C LEU A 361 -10.64 36.94 8.39
N ALA A 362 -9.94 36.18 9.23
CA ALA A 362 -9.04 36.69 10.26
C ALA A 362 -7.64 36.05 10.16
N VAL A 363 -6.66 36.68 10.81
CA VAL A 363 -5.38 36.03 11.18
C VAL A 363 -5.56 35.43 12.57
N ALA A 364 -5.25 34.15 12.74
CA ALA A 364 -5.28 33.49 14.05
C ALA A 364 -3.87 33.38 14.61
N VAL A 365 -3.65 33.84 15.84
CA VAL A 365 -2.36 33.79 16.54
C VAL A 365 -2.49 32.95 17.79
N PHE A 366 -1.63 31.95 17.92
CA PHE A 366 -1.49 31.08 19.09
C PHE A 366 -0.17 31.40 19.78
N ALA A 367 -0.20 31.85 21.03
CA ALA A 367 0.99 32.32 21.73
C ALA A 367 1.21 31.61 23.08
N LEU A 368 2.47 31.30 23.37
CA LEU A 368 2.96 30.81 24.67
C LEU A 368 4.14 31.66 25.16
N ALA A 369 4.34 31.67 26.48
CA ALA A 369 5.52 32.27 27.10
C ALA A 369 6.74 31.34 26.93
N GLY A 370 7.89 31.92 26.58
CA GLY A 370 9.12 31.16 26.31
C GLY A 370 9.13 30.48 24.93
N LEU A 371 9.72 29.28 24.87
CA LEU A 371 9.82 28.49 23.63
C LEU A 371 8.46 27.91 23.20
N GLY A 372 8.23 27.87 21.88
CA GLY A 372 6.99 27.38 21.26
C GLY A 372 6.89 25.86 21.12
N ASP A 373 7.89 25.10 21.56
CA ASP A 373 7.94 23.64 21.44
C ASP A 373 6.78 22.94 22.18
N ARG A 374 6.34 23.50 23.31
CA ARG A 374 5.18 23.02 24.07
C ARG A 374 3.86 23.15 23.30
N LEU A 375 3.68 24.20 22.51
CA LEU A 375 2.50 24.36 21.63
C LEU A 375 2.49 23.27 20.56
N MET A 376 3.64 23.04 19.93
CA MET A 376 3.78 22.11 18.82
C MET A 376 3.67 20.65 19.27
N SER A 377 4.23 20.32 20.43
CA SER A 377 4.20 18.97 21.01
C SER A 377 2.87 18.61 21.66
N GLY A 378 1.92 19.55 21.79
CA GLY A 378 0.59 19.30 22.36
C GLY A 378 0.61 18.97 23.86
N GLN A 379 1.67 19.39 24.58
CA GLN A 379 1.72 19.30 26.05
C GLN A 379 0.73 20.30 26.69
N ASP A 380 0.29 20.04 27.93
CA ASP A 380 -0.69 20.86 28.68
C ASP A 380 -0.20 22.30 28.95
N ALA A 381 -0.25 23.13 27.91
CA ALA A 381 -0.05 24.56 27.96
C ALA A 381 -1.13 25.20 27.09
N ALA A 382 -2.22 25.65 27.71
CA ALA A 382 -3.26 26.39 27.02
C ALA A 382 -2.65 27.68 26.40
N PRO A 383 -2.62 27.83 25.07
CA PRO A 383 -2.11 29.04 24.45
C PRO A 383 -3.10 30.19 24.60
N ARG A 384 -2.59 31.43 24.60
CA ARG A 384 -3.44 32.58 24.28
C ARG A 384 -3.78 32.52 22.80
N VAL A 385 -5.06 32.62 22.46
CA VAL A 385 -5.56 32.56 21.09
C VAL A 385 -6.20 33.89 20.74
N LEU A 386 -5.59 34.58 19.78
CA LEU A 386 -6.00 35.89 19.30
C LEU A 386 -6.47 35.78 17.85
N ARG A 387 -7.67 36.28 17.55
CA ARG A 387 -8.14 36.45 16.16
C ARG A 387 -8.08 37.91 15.80
N LEU A 388 -7.34 38.23 14.75
CA LEU A 388 -6.98 39.60 14.39
C LEU A 388 -7.54 39.94 13.01
N SER A 389 -8.03 41.18 12.85
CA SER A 389 -8.46 41.68 11.54
C SER A 389 -7.29 41.69 10.56
N ARG A 390 -7.54 41.36 9.30
CA ARG A 390 -6.52 41.34 8.22
C ARG A 390 -6.14 42.74 7.68
N ALA A 391 -6.23 43.79 8.51
CA ALA A 391 -5.87 45.15 8.11
C ALA A 391 -4.34 45.35 8.20
N ALA A 392 -3.67 45.51 7.04
CA ALA A 392 -2.21 45.54 6.93
C ALA A 392 -1.61 46.92 6.60
N GLN A 393 -2.44 47.94 6.34
CA GLN A 393 -1.92 49.22 5.87
C GLN A 393 -1.10 49.92 6.97
N PRO A 394 0.01 50.61 6.63
CA PRO A 394 0.77 51.40 7.59
C PRO A 394 -0.14 52.41 8.31
N GLY A 395 -0.27 52.30 9.64
CA GLY A 395 -1.15 53.14 10.46
C GLY A 395 -2.57 52.58 10.69
N ALA A 396 -2.95 51.46 10.08
CA ALA A 396 -4.21 50.79 10.38
C ALA A 396 -4.14 50.09 11.76
N VAL A 397 -5.15 50.32 12.59
CA VAL A 397 -5.28 49.64 13.88
C VAL A 397 -5.75 48.22 13.63
N VAL A 398 -4.92 47.24 13.95
CA VAL A 398 -5.34 45.83 13.99
C VAL A 398 -6.39 45.67 15.09
N ARG A 399 -7.61 45.31 14.69
CA ARG A 399 -8.69 45.01 15.62
C ARG A 399 -8.53 43.59 16.14
N VAL A 400 -8.54 43.43 17.46
CA VAL A 400 -8.71 42.14 18.11
C VAL A 400 -10.19 41.77 18.01
N LEU A 401 -10.46 40.69 17.31
CA LEU A 401 -11.80 40.18 17.05
C LEU A 401 -12.23 39.18 18.13
N ASP A 402 -11.26 38.44 18.66
CA ASP A 402 -11.41 37.44 19.72
C ASP A 402 -10.08 37.32 20.46
N ASP A 403 -10.16 37.13 21.78
CA ASP A 403 -9.01 36.96 22.69
C ASP A 403 -9.42 35.99 23.79
N SER A 404 -8.77 34.83 23.80
CA SER A 404 -9.08 33.73 24.72
C SER A 404 -7.81 33.05 25.22
N GLY A 405 -7.94 32.29 26.31
CA GLY A 405 -6.81 31.61 26.95
C GLY A 405 -6.04 32.49 27.94
N PRO A 406 -4.89 32.03 28.44
CA PRO A 406 -4.17 32.71 29.52
C PRO A 406 -3.42 33.96 29.02
N HIS A 407 -3.71 35.10 29.64
CA HIS A 407 -3.07 36.40 29.39
C HIS A 407 -1.64 36.51 29.96
N SER A 408 -0.99 35.37 30.26
CA SER A 408 0.40 35.30 30.73
C SER A 408 1.43 35.72 29.68
N VAL A 409 1.01 35.86 28.41
CA VAL A 409 1.84 36.31 27.29
C VAL A 409 1.51 37.76 26.96
N ASP A 410 2.48 38.64 27.17
CA ASP A 410 2.37 40.06 26.84
C ASP A 410 2.70 40.26 25.34
N LEU A 411 1.66 40.56 24.56
CA LEU A 411 1.76 40.94 23.15
C LEU A 411 1.12 42.31 23.00
N GLY A 412 1.94 43.34 22.80
CA GLY A 412 1.49 44.71 22.64
C GLY A 412 0.86 44.97 21.27
N PRO A 413 0.18 46.11 21.06
CA PRO A 413 -0.43 46.46 19.76
C PRO A 413 0.56 46.45 18.60
N GLN A 414 1.83 46.79 18.86
CA GLN A 414 2.91 46.76 17.87
C GLN A 414 3.27 45.32 17.46
N ASP A 415 3.32 44.39 18.41
CA ASP A 415 3.58 42.97 18.15
C ASP A 415 2.45 42.36 17.31
N LEU A 416 1.18 42.64 17.66
CA LEU A 416 0.02 42.17 16.91
C LEU A 416 0.01 42.70 15.47
N ALA A 417 0.31 43.98 15.29
CA ALA A 417 0.42 44.59 13.96
C ALA A 417 1.57 43.99 13.14
N ALA A 418 2.70 43.66 13.77
CA ALA A 418 3.81 43.00 13.11
C ALA A 418 3.47 41.55 12.71
N LEU A 419 2.80 40.78 13.58
CA LEU A 419 2.34 39.41 13.27
C LEU A 419 1.36 39.39 12.10
N VAL A 420 0.39 40.31 12.04
CA VAL A 420 -0.53 40.43 10.89
C VAL A 420 0.23 40.79 9.62
N ARG A 421 1.20 41.71 9.67
CA ARG A 421 2.04 42.05 8.50
C ARG A 421 2.85 40.84 8.02
N ILE A 422 3.47 40.08 8.92
CA ILE A 422 4.20 38.85 8.59
C ILE A 422 3.26 37.85 7.89
N ALA A 423 2.09 37.61 8.46
CA ALA A 423 1.11 36.65 7.93
C ALA A 423 0.67 37.01 6.50
N LEU A 424 0.40 38.29 6.25
CA LEU A 424 -0.08 38.77 4.96
C LEU A 424 1.03 38.86 3.92
N ALA A 425 2.24 39.29 4.31
CA ALA A 425 3.39 39.29 3.43
C ALA A 425 3.76 37.88 2.95
N LEU A 426 3.77 36.90 3.86
CA LEU A 426 4.04 35.50 3.50
C LEU A 426 2.94 34.90 2.62
N GLU A 427 1.68 35.20 2.91
CA GLU A 427 0.55 34.75 2.07
C GLU A 427 0.62 35.31 0.65
N GLU A 428 0.97 36.59 0.50
CA GLU A 428 1.15 37.24 -0.80
C GLU A 428 2.35 36.66 -1.56
N GLN A 429 3.52 36.54 -0.90
CA GLN A 429 4.75 36.03 -1.51
C GLN A 429 4.66 34.55 -1.92
N LEU A 430 3.96 33.73 -1.15
CA LEU A 430 3.86 32.28 -1.37
C LEU A 430 2.54 31.87 -2.06
N GLY A 431 1.70 32.83 -2.44
CA GLY A 431 0.49 32.62 -3.25
C GLY A 431 -0.60 31.74 -2.62
N SER A 432 -0.49 31.45 -1.33
CA SER A 432 -1.39 30.52 -0.61
C SER A 432 -1.46 30.91 0.86
N PRO A 433 -2.54 30.55 1.60
CA PRO A 433 -2.60 30.82 3.04
C PRO A 433 -1.45 30.12 3.75
N GLN A 434 -0.93 30.72 4.81
CA GLN A 434 0.29 30.23 5.49
C GLN A 434 0.03 29.88 6.94
N GLU A 435 0.72 28.84 7.40
CA GLU A 435 0.99 28.56 8.80
C GLU A 435 2.44 28.95 9.07
N VAL A 436 2.65 29.83 10.06
CA VAL A 436 3.95 30.43 10.34
C VAL A 436 4.31 30.20 11.79
N GLU A 437 5.51 29.67 12.04
CA GLU A 437 6.09 29.60 13.38
C GLU A 437 6.90 30.88 13.63
N TRP A 438 6.69 31.50 14.78
CA TRP A 438 7.31 32.77 15.13
C TRP A 438 7.85 32.77 16.56
N ALA A 439 8.86 33.61 16.80
CA ALA A 439 9.37 33.90 18.12
C ALA A 439 9.59 35.41 18.30
N LEU A 440 9.31 35.89 19.50
CA LEU A 440 9.55 37.24 19.97
C LEU A 440 10.66 37.16 21.02
N ASP A 441 11.80 37.77 20.73
CA ASP A 441 12.94 37.75 21.63
C ASP A 441 12.80 38.71 22.82
N GLN A 442 13.80 38.75 23.69
CA GLN A 442 13.84 39.68 24.82
C GLN A 442 13.94 41.16 24.40
N ALA A 443 14.50 41.44 23.21
CA ALA A 443 14.65 42.79 22.67
C ALA A 443 13.37 43.32 21.98
N GLY A 444 12.34 42.47 21.84
CA GLY A 444 11.09 42.83 21.17
C GLY A 444 11.13 42.65 19.64
N GLN A 445 12.09 41.88 19.13
CA GLN A 445 12.19 41.54 17.71
C GLN A 445 11.42 40.25 17.42
N LEU A 446 10.59 40.29 16.37
CA LEU A 446 9.89 39.11 15.84
C LEU A 446 10.76 38.41 14.80
N PHE A 447 10.88 37.11 14.94
CA PHE A 447 11.58 36.21 14.02
C PHE A 447 10.60 35.22 13.41
N VAL A 448 10.68 35.03 12.10
CA VAL A 448 10.02 33.92 11.39
C VAL A 448 10.93 32.70 11.47
N LEU A 449 10.43 31.63 12.11
CA LEU A 449 11.18 30.39 12.32
C LEU A 449 10.82 29.30 11.32
N GLN A 450 9.64 29.38 10.71
CA GLN A 450 9.16 28.48 9.65
C GLN A 450 7.93 29.10 8.97
N SER A 451 7.75 28.83 7.67
CA SER A 451 6.48 29.10 6.96
C SER A 451 6.14 27.93 6.06
N ARG A 452 4.86 27.56 5.99
CA ARG A 452 4.35 26.53 5.09
C ARG A 452 2.92 26.81 4.62
N PRO A 453 2.51 26.28 3.45
CA PRO A 453 1.13 26.36 3.01
C PRO A 453 0.17 25.76 4.03
N HIS A 454 -0.83 26.54 4.40
CA HIS A 454 -2.03 26.11 5.10
C HIS A 454 -3.13 25.98 4.07
N TRP A 455 -3.54 24.74 3.74
CA TRP A 455 -4.70 24.58 2.87
C TRP A 455 -5.96 25.02 3.61
N PRO A 456 -6.70 26.02 3.08
CA PRO A 456 -7.96 26.41 3.68
C PRO A 456 -8.91 25.22 3.65
N GLU A 457 -9.77 25.14 4.66
CA GLU A 457 -10.76 24.09 4.80
C GLU A 457 -11.50 23.87 3.45
N PRO A 458 -11.69 22.61 2.99
CA PRO A 458 -12.59 22.37 1.88
C PRO A 458 -13.95 23.02 2.22
N PRO A 459 -14.66 23.58 1.21
CA PRO A 459 -15.95 24.21 1.46
C PRO A 459 -16.82 23.24 2.25
N ARG A 460 -17.44 23.73 3.34
CA ARG A 460 -18.37 22.93 4.16
C ARG A 460 -19.28 22.21 3.18
N LEU A 461 -19.19 20.87 3.15
CA LEU A 461 -20.14 20.08 2.40
C LEU A 461 -21.53 20.53 2.89
N PRO A 462 -22.50 20.71 1.98
CA PRO A 462 -23.85 21.12 2.37
C PRO A 462 -24.32 20.19 3.51
N ARG A 463 -24.92 20.81 4.53
CA ARG A 463 -25.41 20.16 5.75
C ARG A 463 -26.05 18.81 5.41
N PRO A 464 -25.74 17.72 6.14
CA PRO A 464 -26.51 16.49 6.05
C PRO A 464 -28.00 16.76 6.36
N PRO A 465 -28.93 15.89 5.91
CA PRO A 465 -30.37 16.09 6.05
C PRO A 465 -30.78 16.22 7.52
N ASP A 466 -31.99 16.75 7.74
CA ASP A 466 -32.59 17.03 9.05
C ASP A 466 -32.16 16.07 10.18
N LEU A 467 -31.42 16.60 11.16
CA LEU A 467 -30.93 15.88 12.34
C LEU A 467 -31.87 16.02 13.55
N SER A 468 -33.07 16.60 13.38
CA SER A 468 -34.02 16.92 14.46
C SER A 468 -34.46 15.73 15.32
N GLY A 469 -34.24 14.49 14.86
CA GLY A 469 -34.55 13.26 15.58
C GLY A 469 -33.42 12.66 16.42
N HIS A 470 -32.22 13.27 16.46
CA HIS A 470 -31.06 12.75 17.19
C HIS A 470 -30.65 13.64 18.35
N GLU A 471 -30.56 13.08 19.56
CA GLU A 471 -30.17 13.81 20.76
C GLU A 471 -28.64 13.99 20.83
N PRO A 472 -28.14 15.24 20.93
CA PRO A 472 -26.72 15.50 21.09
C PRO A 472 -26.27 15.23 22.54
N LEU A 473 -25.21 14.44 22.70
CA LEU A 473 -24.55 14.19 23.99
C LEU A 473 -23.66 15.37 24.42
N ALA A 474 -23.06 16.06 23.46
CA ALA A 474 -22.31 17.29 23.67
C ALA A 474 -22.31 18.14 22.40
N SER A 475 -22.27 19.46 22.55
CA SER A 475 -22.23 20.44 21.46
C SER A 475 -21.28 21.58 21.78
N GLY A 476 -20.82 22.30 20.76
CA GLY A 476 -19.92 23.45 20.93
C GLY A 476 -18.47 23.07 21.22
N LEU A 477 -18.08 21.82 20.92
CA LEU A 477 -16.72 21.33 21.12
C LEU A 477 -15.75 21.95 20.12
N GLY A 478 -14.48 22.09 20.54
CA GLY A 478 -13.42 22.65 19.73
C GLY A 478 -13.12 21.79 18.50
N ARG A 479 -13.46 22.26 17.30
CA ARG A 479 -13.16 21.53 16.06
C ARG A 479 -11.67 21.56 15.73
N VAL A 480 -11.04 20.39 15.69
CA VAL A 480 -9.62 20.24 15.37
C VAL A 480 -9.39 19.77 13.93
N SER A 481 -10.14 18.76 13.51
CA SER A 481 -10.12 18.18 12.16
C SER A 481 -11.56 17.85 11.71
N PRO A 482 -11.95 18.19 10.47
CA PRO A 482 -13.33 18.07 9.99
C PRO A 482 -13.74 16.62 9.67
N GLY A 483 -15.03 16.44 9.37
CA GLY A 483 -15.62 15.16 8.96
C GLY A 483 -16.56 14.56 10.00
N ALA A 484 -17.17 13.44 9.63
CA ALA A 484 -18.07 12.70 10.51
C ALA A 484 -17.73 11.22 10.56
N ALA A 485 -17.95 10.59 11.71
CA ALA A 485 -17.67 9.18 11.92
C ALA A 485 -18.54 8.58 13.03
N CYS A 486 -18.59 7.25 13.12
CA CYS A 486 -19.32 6.52 14.14
C CYS A 486 -18.53 5.30 14.55
N GLY A 487 -18.58 4.95 15.84
CA GLY A 487 -17.94 3.76 16.38
C GLY A 487 -18.16 3.62 17.88
N PRO A 488 -17.81 2.46 18.46
CA PRO A 488 -17.77 2.28 19.91
C PRO A 488 -16.66 3.15 20.51
N VAL A 489 -16.92 3.76 21.66
CA VAL A 489 -15.95 4.55 22.42
C VAL A 489 -14.86 3.64 23.00
N PHE A 490 -13.60 4.08 22.93
CA PHE A 490 -12.48 3.45 23.62
C PHE A 490 -11.69 4.51 24.40
N HIS A 491 -11.57 4.35 25.73
CA HIS A 491 -10.86 5.27 26.60
C HIS A 491 -9.36 4.94 26.65
N LEU A 492 -8.54 5.77 26.00
CA LEU A 492 -7.09 5.69 26.11
C LEU A 492 -6.58 6.70 27.14
N ARG A 493 -6.51 6.24 28.40
CA ARG A 493 -6.04 7.05 29.54
C ARG A 493 -4.52 7.17 29.59
N ASP A 494 -3.83 6.12 29.14
CA ASP A 494 -2.37 6.04 29.12
C ASP A 494 -1.88 5.62 27.74
N LEU A 495 -0.98 6.41 27.17
CA LEU A 495 -0.38 6.19 25.85
C LEU A 495 0.49 4.91 25.80
N ALA A 496 0.88 4.35 26.93
CA ALA A 496 1.55 3.04 26.97
C ALA A 496 0.68 1.92 26.35
N HIS A 497 -0.64 2.03 26.47
CA HIS A 497 -1.61 1.04 25.97
C HIS A 497 -2.11 1.38 24.56
N ILE A 498 -1.45 2.29 23.83
CA ILE A 498 -1.85 2.66 22.46
C ILE A 498 -1.86 1.48 21.49
N ALA A 499 -1.10 0.42 21.77
CA ALA A 499 -1.11 -0.81 20.99
C ALA A 499 -2.43 -1.57 21.12
N GLU A 500 -3.13 -1.43 22.24
CA GLU A 500 -4.37 -2.17 22.56
C GLU A 500 -5.62 -1.53 21.93
N VAL A 501 -5.50 -0.35 21.32
CA VAL A 501 -6.61 0.35 20.65
C VAL A 501 -7.22 -0.54 19.55
N PRO A 502 -8.50 -0.93 19.66
CA PRO A 502 -9.16 -1.77 18.66
C PRO A 502 -9.40 -1.02 17.34
N GLU A 503 -9.67 -1.75 16.27
CA GLU A 503 -10.11 -1.17 14.99
C GLU A 503 -11.56 -0.70 15.05
N GLY A 504 -11.87 0.39 14.35
CA GLY A 504 -13.23 0.91 14.17
C GLY A 504 -13.76 1.77 15.32
N VAL A 505 -12.91 2.18 16.27
CA VAL A 505 -13.34 2.86 17.52
C VAL A 505 -13.36 4.38 17.41
N VAL A 506 -14.19 5.03 18.24
CA VAL A 506 -14.07 6.45 18.57
C VAL A 506 -13.16 6.58 19.78
N LEU A 507 -11.98 7.13 19.58
CA LEU A 507 -10.95 7.19 20.61
C LEU A 507 -11.17 8.39 21.53
N LEU A 508 -11.21 8.16 22.82
CA LEU A 508 -11.38 9.19 23.84
C LEU A 508 -10.09 9.33 24.66
N VAL A 509 -9.48 10.52 24.64
CA VAL A 509 -8.14 10.80 25.20
C VAL A 509 -8.09 12.06 26.05
N PRO A 510 -7.22 12.14 27.06
CA PRO A 510 -7.03 13.37 27.83
C PRO A 510 -6.58 14.56 26.96
N GLY A 511 -5.65 14.33 26.03
CA GLY A 511 -5.11 15.36 25.15
C GLY A 511 -4.52 14.85 23.84
N LEU A 512 -4.25 15.78 22.91
CA LEU A 512 -3.83 15.48 21.54
C LEU A 512 -2.32 15.25 21.37
N SER A 513 -1.81 14.18 21.99
CA SER A 513 -0.40 13.79 21.91
C SER A 513 0.03 13.36 20.47
N PRO A 514 1.24 13.72 20.01
CA PRO A 514 1.84 13.21 18.77
C PRO A 514 1.88 11.68 18.67
N ALA A 515 1.91 10.98 19.81
CA ALA A 515 1.95 9.52 19.87
C ALA A 515 0.68 8.87 19.29
N LEU A 516 -0.46 9.57 19.32
CA LEU A 516 -1.74 9.11 18.76
C LEU A 516 -1.66 8.80 17.25
N GLY A 517 -0.65 9.33 16.55
CA GLY A 517 -0.37 8.93 15.17
C GLY A 517 -0.15 7.42 14.98
N LYS A 518 0.20 6.67 16.04
CA LYS A 518 0.40 5.21 15.98
C LYS A 518 -0.90 4.41 15.84
N CYS A 519 -2.05 4.99 16.17
CA CYS A 519 -3.35 4.32 16.05
C CYS A 519 -4.27 4.97 15.02
N ILE A 520 -3.78 5.93 14.23
CA ILE A 520 -4.60 6.73 13.30
C ILE A 520 -5.37 5.90 12.27
N GLY A 521 -4.79 4.79 11.80
CA GLY A 521 -5.43 3.88 10.85
C GLY A 521 -6.45 2.92 11.47
N ARG A 522 -6.55 2.87 12.81
CA ARG A 522 -7.47 2.00 13.54
C ARG A 522 -8.69 2.74 14.08
N VAL A 523 -8.61 4.07 14.19
CA VAL A 523 -9.65 4.89 14.82
C VAL A 523 -10.53 5.58 13.76
N GLU A 524 -11.80 5.73 14.10
CA GLU A 524 -12.80 6.37 13.24
C GLU A 524 -12.95 7.86 13.54
N ALA A 525 -12.76 8.27 14.80
CA ALA A 525 -12.67 9.66 15.25
C ALA A 525 -11.87 9.76 16.56
N VAL A 526 -11.48 10.98 16.94
CA VAL A 526 -10.86 11.27 18.25
C VAL A 526 -11.62 12.37 18.98
N LEU A 527 -11.91 12.14 20.26
CA LEU A 527 -12.46 13.09 21.20
C LEU A 527 -11.41 13.35 22.29
N ALA A 528 -11.01 14.62 22.46
CA ALA A 528 -9.98 15.00 23.41
C ALA A 528 -10.51 15.93 24.51
N GLY A 529 -10.08 15.69 25.75
CA GLY A 529 -10.38 16.59 26.88
C GLY A 529 -9.81 17.99 26.67
N SER A 530 -8.55 18.07 26.26
CA SER A 530 -7.85 19.31 25.88
C SER A 530 -7.15 19.13 24.53
N GLY A 531 -6.99 20.22 23.78
CA GLY A 531 -6.19 20.15 22.55
C GLY A 531 -6.28 21.37 21.66
N SER A 532 -5.14 21.80 21.12
CA SER A 532 -5.10 22.93 20.18
C SER A 532 -5.20 22.47 18.73
N ARG A 533 -5.89 23.28 17.90
CA ARG A 533 -5.88 23.16 16.42
C ARG A 533 -4.49 23.31 15.80
N ALA A 534 -3.56 23.95 16.52
CA ALA A 534 -2.16 24.14 16.14
C ALA A 534 -1.25 22.97 16.57
N SER A 535 -1.79 21.98 17.28
CA SER A 535 -0.99 20.82 17.71
C SER A 535 -0.54 19.96 16.53
N HIS A 536 0.55 19.23 16.73
CA HIS A 536 1.10 18.34 15.72
C HIS A 536 0.14 17.21 15.28
N PHE A 537 -0.61 16.64 16.22
CA PHE A 537 -1.60 15.62 15.89
C PHE A 537 -2.78 16.22 15.09
N ALA A 538 -3.19 17.47 15.38
CA ALA A 538 -4.26 18.14 14.65
C ALA A 538 -3.97 18.24 13.15
N SER A 539 -2.76 18.65 12.78
CA SER A 539 -2.37 18.73 11.37
C SER A 539 -2.40 17.38 10.67
N VAL A 540 -1.99 16.31 11.36
CA VAL A 540 -2.02 14.96 10.80
C VAL A 540 -3.43 14.39 10.73
N ALA A 541 -4.27 14.62 11.73
CA ALA A 541 -5.67 14.24 11.65
C ALA A 541 -6.37 14.86 10.42
N ARG A 542 -6.11 16.15 10.14
CA ARG A 542 -6.63 16.82 8.93
C ARG A 542 -6.14 16.19 7.64
N GLU A 543 -4.87 15.82 7.59
CA GLU A 543 -4.25 15.18 6.43
C GLU A 543 -4.83 13.78 6.14
N PHE A 544 -5.13 13.02 7.19
CA PHE A 544 -5.75 11.70 7.09
C PHE A 544 -7.28 11.75 6.99
N GLY A 545 -7.88 12.93 7.04
CA GLY A 545 -9.34 13.10 7.06
C GLY A 545 -9.99 12.43 8.28
N LEU A 546 -9.26 12.33 9.39
CA LEU A 546 -9.75 11.78 10.65
C LEU A 546 -10.52 12.90 11.39
N PRO A 547 -11.82 12.71 11.70
CA PRO A 547 -12.58 13.68 12.50
C PRO A 547 -12.02 13.80 13.92
N VAL A 548 -11.77 15.03 14.39
CA VAL A 548 -11.24 15.29 15.73
C VAL A 548 -11.92 16.48 16.39
N LEU A 549 -12.44 16.27 17.58
CA LEU A 549 -12.93 17.30 18.49
C LEU A 549 -12.06 17.36 19.75
N ALA A 550 -11.81 18.55 20.24
CA ALA A 550 -11.13 18.85 21.49
C ALA A 550 -12.04 19.68 22.41
N ASP A 551 -11.50 20.06 23.58
CA ASP A 551 -12.20 20.81 24.62
C ASP A 551 -13.47 20.08 25.10
N ALA A 552 -13.37 18.75 25.22
CA ALA A 552 -14.44 17.87 25.65
C ALA A 552 -14.15 17.18 27.01
N PRO A 553 -13.76 17.91 28.07
CA PRO A 553 -13.40 17.29 29.35
C PRO A 553 -14.57 16.55 29.98
N GLU A 554 -15.80 16.98 29.72
CA GLU A 554 -17.01 16.37 30.25
C GLU A 554 -17.30 15.01 29.61
N LEU A 555 -16.93 14.82 28.33
CA LEU A 555 -17.08 13.54 27.64
C LEU A 555 -16.13 12.48 28.20
N LEU A 556 -14.98 12.86 28.76
CA LEU A 556 -14.06 11.93 29.41
C LEU A 556 -14.70 11.21 30.61
N ALA A 557 -15.65 11.86 31.27
CA ALA A 557 -16.31 11.33 32.46
C ALA A 557 -17.66 10.67 32.15
N THR A 558 -18.35 11.10 31.09
CA THR A 558 -19.75 10.70 30.81
C THR A 558 -19.88 9.57 29.80
N LEU A 559 -18.97 9.45 28.83
CA LEU A 559 -18.98 8.34 27.88
C LEU A 559 -18.41 7.07 28.53
N ALA A 560 -18.99 5.92 28.18
CA ALA A 560 -18.52 4.62 28.62
C ALA A 560 -17.79 3.85 27.51
N ASP A 561 -16.79 3.05 27.86
CA ASP A 561 -16.16 2.11 26.92
C ASP A 561 -17.21 1.21 26.23
N GLY A 562 -17.08 1.07 24.91
CA GLY A 562 -18.01 0.30 24.07
C GLY A 562 -19.30 1.03 23.68
N GLN A 563 -19.60 2.19 24.28
CA GLN A 563 -20.78 2.98 23.91
C GLN A 563 -20.64 3.47 22.46
N VAL A 564 -21.63 3.21 21.62
CA VAL A 564 -21.60 3.68 20.23
C VAL A 564 -22.01 5.14 20.17
N VAL A 565 -21.18 5.97 19.53
CA VAL A 565 -21.43 7.40 19.33
C VAL A 565 -21.16 7.80 17.88
N SER A 566 -21.82 8.85 17.43
CA SER A 566 -21.55 9.52 16.15
C SER A 566 -20.93 10.88 16.42
N VAL A 567 -19.78 11.14 15.80
CA VAL A 567 -19.03 12.39 15.91
C VAL A 567 -19.27 13.19 14.63
N ASP A 568 -19.82 14.39 14.78
CA ASP A 568 -19.90 15.41 13.74
C ASP A 568 -18.87 16.49 14.08
N ALA A 569 -17.64 16.31 13.57
CA ALA A 569 -16.58 17.25 13.85
C ALA A 569 -16.81 18.58 13.13
N ASP A 570 -17.54 18.59 12.01
CA ASP A 570 -17.86 19.81 11.27
C ASP A 570 -18.77 20.74 12.07
N ALA A 571 -19.74 20.19 12.81
CA ALA A 571 -20.65 20.92 13.68
C ALA A 571 -20.13 21.12 15.12
N GLY A 572 -19.12 20.37 15.55
CA GLY A 572 -18.65 20.41 16.94
C GLY A 572 -19.57 19.65 17.89
N THR A 573 -20.19 18.56 17.42
CA THR A 573 -21.27 17.86 18.13
C THR A 573 -21.02 16.36 18.17
N VAL A 574 -21.36 15.72 19.29
CA VAL A 574 -21.36 14.26 19.46
C VAL A 574 -22.79 13.81 19.75
N TYR A 575 -23.25 12.77 19.06
CA TYR A 575 -24.60 12.22 19.18
C TYR A 575 -24.56 10.81 19.77
N ALA A 576 -25.62 10.44 20.47
CA ALA A 576 -25.82 9.07 20.94
C ALA A 576 -26.11 8.12 19.79
N GLY A 577 -25.46 6.95 19.78
CA GLY A 577 -25.70 5.91 18.79
C GLY A 577 -25.18 6.26 17.39
N ARG A 578 -25.67 5.52 16.40
CA ARG A 578 -25.29 5.65 14.98
C ARG A 578 -26.26 6.57 14.25
N VAL A 579 -25.71 7.55 13.53
CA VAL A 579 -26.46 8.52 12.70
C VAL A 579 -26.07 8.34 11.24
N ASP A 580 -26.83 7.55 10.47
CA ASP A 580 -26.46 7.20 9.09
C ASP A 580 -26.40 8.39 8.14
N ALA A 581 -27.22 9.41 8.36
CA ALA A 581 -27.22 10.65 7.58
C ALA A 581 -25.85 11.36 7.58
N LEU A 582 -25.13 11.32 8.70
CA LEU A 582 -23.78 11.88 8.82
C LEU A 582 -22.73 11.05 8.06
N LEU A 583 -22.93 9.74 7.99
CA LEU A 583 -21.95 8.79 7.45
C LEU A 583 -22.00 8.68 5.93
N ALA A 584 -23.17 8.92 5.31
CA ALA A 584 -23.34 8.88 3.85
C ALA A 584 -22.41 9.84 3.10
N GLY A 585 -22.15 11.04 3.64
CA GLY A 585 -21.20 12.00 3.07
C GLY A 585 -19.74 11.53 3.11
N ARG A 586 -19.37 10.70 4.08
CA ARG A 586 -18.02 10.16 4.25
C ARG A 586 -17.69 9.07 3.23
N GLU A 587 -18.64 8.19 2.94
CA GLU A 587 -18.46 7.11 1.96
C GLU A 587 -18.18 7.65 0.55
N GLN A 588 -18.87 8.74 0.17
CA GLN A 588 -18.64 9.44 -1.09
C GLN A 588 -17.21 10.01 -1.18
N GLY A 589 -16.70 10.60 -0.10
CA GLY A 589 -15.32 11.09 -0.02
C GLY A 589 -14.27 9.98 -0.09
N ARG A 590 -14.49 8.85 0.61
CA ARG A 590 -13.61 7.66 0.54
C ARG A 590 -13.63 7.03 -0.86
N ALA A 591 -14.78 6.99 -1.54
CA ALA A 591 -14.90 6.50 -2.91
C ALA A 591 -14.11 7.36 -3.91
N ALA A 592 -14.18 8.69 -3.78
CA ALA A 592 -13.40 9.61 -4.61
C ALA A 592 -11.87 9.44 -4.41
N LEU A 593 -11.42 9.25 -3.17
CA LEU A 593 -10.00 8.96 -2.86
C LEU A 593 -9.53 7.62 -3.45
N ARG A 594 -10.34 6.56 -3.35
CA ARG A 594 -10.06 5.27 -4.00
C ARG A 594 -9.96 5.42 -5.52
N GLN A 595 -10.85 6.19 -6.12
CA GLN A 595 -10.83 6.45 -7.56
C GLN A 595 -9.56 7.22 -7.99
N ALA A 596 -9.11 8.20 -7.18
CA ALA A 596 -7.86 8.93 -7.42
C ALA A 596 -6.61 8.05 -7.23
N ALA A 597 -6.63 7.06 -6.32
CA ALA A 597 -5.56 6.08 -6.15
C ALA A 597 -5.51 5.09 -7.33
N LEU A 598 -6.67 4.61 -7.80
CA LEU A 598 -6.77 3.76 -8.98
C LEU A 598 -6.24 4.46 -10.24
N GLN A 599 -6.50 5.77 -10.39
CA GLN A 599 -5.94 6.55 -11.50
C GLN A 599 -4.40 6.60 -11.50
N ARG A 600 -3.74 6.55 -10.33
CA ARG A 600 -2.27 6.52 -10.24
C ARG A 600 -1.66 5.19 -10.70
N TYR A 601 -2.34 4.07 -10.45
CA TYR A 601 -1.85 2.73 -10.79
C TYR A 601 -2.45 2.17 -12.09
N ALA A 602 -3.41 2.86 -12.71
CA ALA A 602 -4.12 2.39 -13.90
C ALA A 602 -3.18 1.90 -15.03
N GLY A 603 -2.10 2.64 -15.30
CA GLY A 603 -1.11 2.25 -16.31
C GLY A 603 -0.36 0.95 -15.95
N LEU A 604 -0.06 0.75 -14.67
CA LEU A 604 0.61 -0.46 -14.18
C LEU A 604 -0.33 -1.68 -14.20
N ILE A 605 -1.58 -1.49 -13.77
CA ILE A 605 -2.60 -2.54 -13.75
C ILE A 605 -2.78 -3.14 -15.15
N GLY A 606 -2.90 -2.29 -16.17
CA GLY A 606 -3.09 -2.75 -17.55
C GLY A 606 -1.91 -3.57 -18.08
N LEU A 607 -0.69 -3.25 -17.64
CA LEU A 607 0.53 -3.91 -18.09
C LEU A 607 0.89 -5.16 -17.28
N ALA A 608 0.45 -5.29 -16.02
CA ALA A 608 0.83 -6.39 -15.14
C ALA A 608 -0.32 -7.36 -14.82
N CYS A 609 -1.52 -6.86 -14.53
CA CYS A 609 -2.57 -7.63 -13.85
C CYS A 609 -3.74 -8.02 -14.75
N GLN A 610 -4.14 -7.17 -15.71
CA GLN A 610 -5.32 -7.44 -16.54
C GLN A 610 -5.15 -8.66 -17.42
N LEU A 611 -6.14 -9.57 -17.40
CA LEU A 611 -6.19 -10.71 -18.30
C LEU A 611 -7.09 -10.40 -19.52
N HIS A 612 -6.48 -10.25 -20.68
CA HIS A 612 -7.14 -10.05 -21.97
C HIS A 612 -7.18 -11.34 -22.80
N LEU A 613 -6.19 -12.23 -22.64
CA LEU A 613 -6.11 -13.51 -23.35
C LEU A 613 -7.00 -14.57 -22.67
N THR A 614 -8.31 -14.42 -22.82
CA THR A 614 -9.28 -15.31 -22.17
C THR A 614 -9.64 -16.55 -22.99
N ASP A 615 -9.55 -16.46 -24.32
CA ASP A 615 -9.96 -17.52 -25.25
C ASP A 615 -8.77 -18.13 -26.02
N PRO A 616 -8.34 -19.37 -25.69
CA PRO A 616 -7.28 -20.11 -26.37
C PRO A 616 -7.47 -20.38 -27.86
N ASP A 617 -8.72 -20.47 -28.33
CA ASP A 617 -9.02 -20.79 -29.73
C ASP A 617 -9.13 -19.53 -30.60
N SER A 618 -9.05 -18.35 -29.98
CA SER A 618 -9.08 -17.08 -30.70
C SER A 618 -7.82 -16.89 -31.56
N PRO A 619 -7.93 -16.31 -32.77
CA PRO A 619 -6.76 -15.88 -33.54
C PRO A 619 -5.89 -14.85 -32.78
N SER A 620 -6.46 -14.19 -31.78
CA SER A 620 -5.76 -13.25 -30.90
C SER A 620 -4.99 -13.92 -29.76
N PHE A 621 -5.13 -15.24 -29.55
CA PHE A 621 -4.37 -16.02 -28.57
C PHE A 621 -2.97 -16.32 -29.09
N SER A 622 -2.17 -15.26 -29.19
CA SER A 622 -0.83 -15.29 -29.75
C SER A 622 0.13 -14.46 -28.88
N PRO A 623 1.45 -14.64 -29.05
CA PRO A 623 2.44 -13.79 -28.38
C PRO A 623 2.21 -12.30 -28.64
N GLN A 624 1.76 -11.94 -29.86
CA GLN A 624 1.43 -10.57 -30.24
C GLN A 624 0.15 -10.05 -29.57
N GLY A 625 -0.79 -10.95 -29.26
CA GLY A 625 -2.03 -10.62 -28.55
C GLY A 625 -1.83 -10.31 -27.07
N CYS A 626 -0.74 -10.78 -26.45
CA CYS A 626 -0.45 -10.54 -25.03
C CYS A 626 -0.27 -9.04 -24.76
N ARG A 627 -1.06 -8.45 -23.87
CA ARG A 627 -0.99 -7.01 -23.51
C ARG A 627 -0.47 -6.77 -22.11
N SER A 628 -0.50 -7.79 -21.26
CA SER A 628 -0.03 -7.75 -19.88
C SER A 628 0.88 -8.93 -19.53
N LEU A 629 1.58 -8.83 -18.38
CA LEU A 629 2.32 -9.97 -17.82
C LEU A 629 1.41 -11.17 -17.54
N HIS A 630 0.17 -10.93 -17.08
CA HIS A 630 -0.83 -11.99 -16.86
C HIS A 630 -1.22 -12.70 -18.17
N ASP A 631 -1.32 -11.98 -19.29
CA ASP A 631 -1.57 -12.58 -20.61
C ASP A 631 -0.43 -13.50 -21.03
N VAL A 632 0.83 -13.09 -20.79
CA VAL A 632 1.99 -13.91 -21.13
C VAL A 632 2.02 -15.18 -20.28
N VAL A 633 1.73 -15.08 -18.98
CA VAL A 633 1.58 -16.24 -18.09
C VAL A 633 0.53 -17.20 -18.66
N ARG A 634 -0.67 -16.68 -18.98
CA ARG A 634 -1.76 -17.46 -19.54
C ARG A 634 -1.41 -18.14 -20.87
N TYR A 635 -0.78 -17.41 -21.79
CA TYR A 635 -0.36 -17.94 -23.07
C TYR A 635 0.68 -19.05 -22.92
N CYS A 636 1.69 -18.83 -22.06
CA CYS A 636 2.74 -19.82 -21.82
C CYS A 636 2.18 -21.09 -21.18
N HIS A 637 1.30 -20.95 -20.20
CA HIS A 637 0.61 -22.07 -19.55
C HIS A 637 -0.14 -22.93 -20.57
N GLU A 638 -1.04 -22.32 -21.35
CA GLU A 638 -1.89 -23.03 -22.31
C GLU A 638 -1.05 -23.66 -23.44
N SER A 639 -0.03 -22.94 -23.92
CA SER A 639 0.89 -23.43 -24.97
C SER A 639 1.73 -24.61 -24.49
N ALA A 640 2.18 -24.59 -23.24
CA ALA A 640 2.96 -25.67 -22.64
C ALA A 640 2.10 -26.92 -22.42
N VAL A 641 0.87 -26.75 -21.94
CA VAL A 641 -0.11 -27.84 -21.80
C VAL A 641 -0.41 -28.46 -23.17
N ALA A 642 -0.71 -27.64 -24.18
CA ALA A 642 -0.95 -28.11 -25.54
C ALA A 642 0.25 -28.87 -26.13
N GLU A 643 1.47 -28.44 -25.85
CA GLU A 643 2.70 -29.12 -26.30
C GLU A 643 2.92 -30.46 -25.60
N MET A 644 2.55 -30.60 -24.33
CA MET A 644 2.61 -31.89 -23.63
C MET A 644 1.64 -32.90 -24.25
N PHE A 645 0.50 -32.45 -24.77
CA PHE A 645 -0.47 -33.30 -25.47
C PHE A 645 0.03 -33.77 -26.85
N THR A 646 0.85 -32.98 -27.56
CA THR A 646 1.48 -33.44 -28.82
C THR A 646 2.58 -34.48 -28.61
N LEU A 647 3.21 -34.52 -27.42
CA LEU A 647 4.30 -35.44 -27.09
C LEU A 647 3.85 -36.83 -26.62
N ALA A 648 2.64 -36.94 -26.05
CA ALA A 648 2.11 -38.20 -25.54
C ALA A 648 1.68 -39.18 -26.64
N ASP A 649 1.60 -38.75 -27.89
CA ASP A 649 1.33 -39.61 -29.04
C ASP A 649 2.66 -40.05 -29.70
N ARG A 650 2.95 -41.37 -29.67
CA ARG A 650 4.14 -41.98 -30.31
C ARG A 650 4.22 -41.68 -31.82
N SER A 651 3.18 -41.13 -32.43
CA SER A 651 3.07 -40.86 -33.87
C SER A 651 3.11 -39.37 -34.27
N GLY A 652 3.20 -38.43 -33.31
CA GLY A 652 3.29 -37.00 -33.64
C GLY A 652 2.07 -36.43 -34.37
N ARG A 653 0.91 -37.09 -34.30
CA ARG A 653 -0.40 -36.53 -34.70
C ARG A 653 -1.12 -36.14 -33.42
N GLY A 654 -1.50 -34.86 -33.29
CA GLY A 654 -2.04 -34.33 -32.03
C GLY A 654 -3.31 -35.04 -31.52
N LEU A 655 -3.67 -34.83 -30.24
CA LEU A 655 -4.93 -35.20 -29.58
C LEU A 655 -5.46 -36.65 -29.71
N HIS A 656 -4.79 -37.58 -30.39
CA HIS A 656 -5.28 -38.95 -30.67
C HIS A 656 -5.07 -39.98 -29.54
N GLY A 657 -4.75 -39.55 -28.31
CA GLY A 657 -4.63 -40.43 -27.13
C GLY A 657 -5.46 -40.04 -25.90
N ALA A 658 -6.07 -38.84 -25.89
CA ALA A 658 -6.91 -38.39 -24.78
C ALA A 658 -8.32 -38.96 -24.94
N ARG A 659 -8.77 -39.78 -23.99
CA ARG A 659 -10.10 -40.39 -24.01
C ARG A 659 -11.09 -39.54 -23.22
N LYS A 660 -12.30 -39.37 -23.75
CA LYS A 660 -13.36 -38.60 -23.08
C LYS A 660 -13.98 -39.44 -21.96
N LEU A 661 -14.13 -38.85 -20.78
CA LEU A 661 -14.79 -39.50 -19.65
C LEU A 661 -16.31 -39.41 -19.79
N GLU A 662 -16.97 -40.55 -19.92
CA GLU A 662 -18.41 -40.72 -19.79
C GLU A 662 -18.77 -40.85 -18.31
N SER A 663 -19.51 -39.88 -17.78
CA SER A 663 -19.97 -39.92 -16.40
C SER A 663 -21.37 -39.34 -16.25
N SER A 664 -22.03 -39.69 -15.14
CA SER A 664 -23.31 -39.09 -14.73
C SER A 664 -23.16 -37.66 -14.20
N LEU A 665 -21.92 -37.19 -13.96
CA LEU A 665 -21.68 -35.82 -13.52
C LEU A 665 -21.82 -34.85 -14.70
N PRO A 666 -22.37 -33.65 -14.49
CA PRO A 666 -22.54 -32.61 -15.52
C PRO A 666 -21.21 -31.89 -15.82
N LEU A 667 -20.15 -32.65 -16.07
CA LEU A 667 -18.82 -32.15 -16.42
C LEU A 667 -18.29 -32.90 -17.65
N SER A 668 -17.62 -32.18 -18.55
CA SER A 668 -16.89 -32.78 -19.66
C SER A 668 -15.43 -32.91 -19.25
N MET A 669 -14.85 -34.11 -19.29
CA MET A 669 -13.45 -34.35 -18.91
C MET A 669 -12.72 -35.20 -19.95
N TYR A 670 -11.48 -34.83 -20.27
CA TYR A 670 -10.57 -35.64 -21.10
C TYR A 670 -9.42 -36.18 -20.25
N VAL A 671 -9.10 -37.45 -20.43
CA VAL A 671 -8.10 -38.16 -19.64
C VAL A 671 -6.96 -38.63 -20.54
N LEU A 672 -5.74 -38.33 -20.12
CA LEU A 672 -4.50 -38.82 -20.70
C LEU A 672 -3.79 -39.74 -19.72
N ASP A 673 -3.56 -40.98 -20.14
CA ASP A 673 -2.82 -41.98 -19.36
C ASP A 673 -1.33 -41.93 -19.71
N LEU A 674 -0.49 -41.59 -18.73
CA LEU A 674 0.96 -41.55 -18.83
C LEU A 674 1.60 -42.94 -18.61
N GLY A 675 0.78 -43.94 -18.23
CA GLY A 675 1.17 -45.32 -17.99
C GLY A 675 0.63 -45.83 -16.65
N GLY A 676 -0.11 -46.95 -16.67
CA GLY A 676 -0.63 -47.61 -15.47
C GLY A 676 -1.79 -46.87 -14.80
N GLY A 677 -2.25 -45.75 -15.37
CA GLY A 677 -3.32 -44.95 -14.79
C GLY A 677 -4.74 -45.40 -15.19
N VAL A 678 -4.88 -46.12 -16.31
CA VAL A 678 -6.14 -46.76 -16.74
C VAL A 678 -5.95 -48.28 -16.87
N ARG A 679 -6.99 -49.06 -16.54
CA ARG A 679 -6.93 -50.52 -16.66
C ARG A 679 -6.74 -50.98 -18.11
N PRO A 680 -5.98 -52.07 -18.35
CA PRO A 680 -5.83 -52.66 -19.68
C PRO A 680 -7.18 -53.16 -20.23
N GLY A 681 -7.50 -52.86 -21.48
CA GLY A 681 -8.73 -53.31 -22.15
C GLY A 681 -9.99 -52.45 -21.88
N SER A 682 -9.86 -51.35 -21.14
CA SER A 682 -10.95 -50.39 -20.90
C SER A 682 -11.34 -49.60 -22.16
N GLY A 683 -12.58 -49.81 -22.60
CA GLY A 683 -13.19 -49.21 -23.79
C GLY A 683 -14.25 -50.12 -24.42
N ASN A 684 -15.42 -49.59 -24.81
CA ASN A 684 -16.48 -50.42 -25.39
C ASN A 684 -16.06 -51.04 -26.73
N GLY A 685 -15.70 -52.32 -26.69
CA GLY A 685 -15.50 -53.20 -27.84
C GLY A 685 -16.23 -54.53 -27.64
N SER A 686 -17.52 -54.50 -27.28
CA SER A 686 -18.41 -55.66 -27.39
C SER A 686 -19.25 -55.56 -28.66
N GLY A 687 -18.61 -55.82 -29.80
CA GLY A 687 -19.25 -56.02 -31.10
C GLY A 687 -18.33 -56.87 -31.94
N ALA A 688 -18.67 -58.14 -32.13
CA ALA A 688 -17.98 -59.01 -33.06
C ALA A 688 -18.18 -58.46 -34.49
N GLY A 689 -17.09 -58.20 -35.22
CA GLY A 689 -17.13 -57.88 -36.64
C GLY A 689 -16.09 -56.85 -37.08
N ASP A 690 -15.16 -57.32 -37.90
CA ASP A 690 -14.26 -56.60 -38.81
C ASP A 690 -13.02 -55.89 -38.24
N GLY A 691 -11.87 -56.45 -38.61
CA GLY A 691 -10.53 -56.08 -38.15
C GLY A 691 -10.03 -54.75 -38.70
N ASN A 692 -10.47 -53.65 -38.10
CA ASN A 692 -9.77 -52.38 -38.15
C ASN A 692 -9.60 -51.84 -36.72
N GLY A 693 -8.39 -51.95 -36.17
CA GLY A 693 -8.07 -51.66 -34.76
C GLY A 693 -8.15 -50.17 -34.40
N GLY A 694 -9.35 -49.63 -34.26
CA GLY A 694 -9.61 -48.34 -33.61
C GLY A 694 -9.62 -48.52 -32.09
N ALA A 695 -8.75 -47.80 -31.38
CA ALA A 695 -8.81 -47.72 -29.92
C ALA A 695 -10.10 -47.01 -29.49
N ALA A 696 -10.77 -47.51 -28.45
CA ALA A 696 -12.01 -46.94 -27.94
C ALA A 696 -11.84 -45.47 -27.49
N GLU A 697 -12.71 -44.58 -27.96
CA GLU A 697 -12.63 -43.12 -27.76
C GLU A 697 -13.11 -42.63 -26.38
N THR A 698 -13.77 -43.47 -25.59
CA THR A 698 -14.38 -43.09 -24.31
C THR A 698 -13.95 -43.96 -23.13
N LEU A 699 -13.97 -43.37 -21.93
CA LEU A 699 -13.61 -43.96 -20.65
C LEU A 699 -14.76 -43.84 -19.67
N ARG A 700 -14.87 -44.78 -18.74
CA ARG A 700 -15.78 -44.70 -17.59
C ARG A 700 -14.98 -44.55 -16.29
N PRO A 701 -15.57 -43.98 -15.23
CA PRO A 701 -14.87 -43.87 -13.94
C PRO A 701 -14.37 -45.20 -13.37
N GLU A 702 -15.08 -46.29 -13.66
CA GLU A 702 -14.70 -47.65 -13.29
C GLU A 702 -13.40 -48.13 -13.94
N ASP A 703 -12.96 -47.50 -15.05
CA ASP A 703 -11.75 -47.85 -15.79
C ASP A 703 -10.46 -47.30 -15.15
N PHE A 704 -10.56 -46.36 -14.21
CA PHE A 704 -9.38 -45.80 -13.56
C PHE A 704 -8.65 -46.87 -12.73
N ALA A 705 -7.35 -47.04 -13.00
CA ALA A 705 -6.43 -47.82 -12.18
C ALA A 705 -5.69 -46.94 -11.17
N SER A 706 -5.42 -45.69 -11.55
CA SER A 706 -4.77 -44.66 -10.72
C SER A 706 -5.46 -44.50 -9.36
N LEU A 707 -4.73 -44.81 -8.29
CA LEU A 707 -5.23 -44.62 -6.93
C LEU A 707 -5.66 -43.17 -6.64
N PRO A 708 -4.84 -42.14 -6.94
CA PRO A 708 -5.23 -40.76 -6.66
C PRO A 708 -6.46 -40.31 -7.47
N MET A 709 -6.60 -40.74 -8.73
CA MET A 709 -7.78 -40.42 -9.54
C MET A 709 -9.05 -41.06 -8.98
N ARG A 710 -8.98 -42.34 -8.59
CA ARG A 710 -10.13 -43.05 -8.00
C ARG A 710 -10.57 -42.41 -6.70
N ALA A 711 -9.62 -42.10 -5.83
CA ALA A 711 -9.89 -41.48 -4.54
C ALA A 711 -10.57 -40.12 -4.69
N PHE A 712 -10.03 -39.27 -5.57
CA PHE A 712 -10.63 -37.98 -5.91
C PHE A 712 -12.03 -38.13 -6.50
N TRP A 713 -12.20 -39.03 -7.49
CA TRP A 713 -13.48 -39.24 -8.17
C TRP A 713 -14.56 -39.78 -7.24
N GLN A 714 -14.20 -40.67 -6.30
CA GLN A 714 -15.12 -41.16 -5.26
C GLN A 714 -15.68 -40.02 -4.41
N GLY A 715 -14.85 -39.03 -4.09
CA GLY A 715 -15.29 -37.83 -3.38
C GLY A 715 -16.21 -36.96 -4.24
N LEU A 716 -15.79 -36.72 -5.49
CA LEU A 716 -16.53 -35.85 -6.40
C LEU A 716 -17.93 -36.40 -6.76
N ALA A 717 -18.05 -37.72 -6.87
CA ALA A 717 -19.29 -38.41 -7.20
C ALA A 717 -20.07 -38.91 -5.96
N HIS A 718 -19.80 -38.38 -4.77
CA HIS A 718 -20.43 -38.86 -3.54
C HIS A 718 -21.96 -38.63 -3.52
N ALA A 719 -22.73 -39.56 -2.95
CA ALA A 719 -24.19 -39.54 -3.00
C ALA A 719 -24.82 -38.33 -2.26
N ASP A 720 -24.19 -37.87 -1.18
CA ASP A 720 -24.64 -36.69 -0.40
C ASP A 720 -24.33 -35.35 -1.07
N GLU A 721 -23.60 -35.37 -2.18
CA GLU A 721 -23.34 -34.19 -3.00
C GLU A 721 -24.43 -34.09 -4.07
N SER A 722 -25.43 -33.23 -3.80
CA SER A 722 -26.53 -33.00 -4.72
C SER A 722 -26.06 -32.35 -6.02
N TRP A 723 -26.06 -33.14 -7.08
CA TRP A 723 -26.04 -32.65 -8.46
C TRP A 723 -27.46 -32.32 -8.97
N GLU A 724 -28.52 -32.55 -8.19
CA GLU A 724 -29.89 -32.16 -8.54
C GLU A 724 -30.05 -30.62 -8.59
N GLY A 725 -30.76 -30.12 -9.61
CA GLY A 725 -30.79 -28.68 -9.97
C GLY A 725 -29.65 -28.23 -10.89
N SER A 726 -28.73 -29.13 -11.28
CA SER A 726 -27.75 -28.91 -12.37
C SER A 726 -28.28 -29.32 -13.76
N GLY A 727 -29.54 -29.77 -13.83
CA GLY A 727 -30.20 -30.18 -15.06
C GLY A 727 -30.62 -29.00 -15.96
N GLN A 728 -30.02 -28.95 -17.14
CA GLN A 728 -30.58 -28.45 -18.42
C GLN A 728 -31.10 -27.00 -18.55
N HIS A 729 -31.02 -26.14 -17.52
CA HIS A 729 -31.35 -24.71 -17.65
C HIS A 729 -30.27 -23.81 -17.04
N PHE A 730 -28.99 -24.01 -17.41
CA PHE A 730 -28.24 -22.81 -17.73
C PHE A 730 -28.71 -22.46 -19.14
N ASP A 731 -29.46 -21.36 -19.27
CA ASP A 731 -29.94 -20.93 -20.58
C ASP A 731 -28.73 -20.42 -21.38
N TRP A 732 -28.03 -21.37 -21.98
CA TRP A 732 -26.92 -21.12 -22.88
C TRP A 732 -27.40 -20.28 -24.07
N GLN A 733 -28.70 -20.28 -24.42
CA GLN A 733 -29.26 -19.41 -25.47
C GLN A 733 -29.43 -17.96 -24.99
N GLU A 734 -29.81 -17.73 -23.74
CA GLU A 734 -29.84 -16.39 -23.14
C GLU A 734 -28.41 -15.84 -22.92
N PHE A 735 -27.48 -16.71 -22.50
CA PHE A 735 -26.05 -16.40 -22.43
C PHE A 735 -25.44 -16.14 -23.83
N ASP A 736 -25.82 -16.89 -24.86
CA ASP A 736 -25.43 -16.66 -26.26
C ASP A 736 -26.01 -15.33 -26.78
N ARG A 737 -27.22 -14.93 -26.36
CA ARG A 737 -27.78 -13.60 -26.72
C ARG A 737 -27.08 -12.44 -26.02
N VAL A 738 -26.69 -12.60 -24.76
CA VAL A 738 -26.09 -11.53 -23.94
C VAL A 738 -24.57 -11.41 -24.16
N SER A 739 -23.90 -12.49 -24.56
CA SER A 739 -22.42 -12.58 -24.69
C SER A 739 -21.94 -12.62 -26.15
N ALA A 740 -22.76 -12.18 -27.10
CA ALA A 740 -22.47 -12.16 -28.54
C ALA A 740 -22.24 -13.54 -29.21
N GLY A 741 -22.86 -14.61 -28.71
CA GLY A 741 -23.09 -15.87 -29.44
C GLY A 741 -21.89 -16.81 -29.61
N ILE A 742 -21.13 -17.12 -28.55
CA ILE A 742 -19.79 -17.71 -28.69
C ILE A 742 -19.66 -19.18 -28.21
N PHE A 743 -20.60 -19.82 -27.49
CA PHE A 743 -20.29 -21.14 -26.90
C PHE A 743 -21.29 -22.27 -27.18
N ARG A 744 -20.78 -23.36 -27.78
CA ARG A 744 -21.48 -24.66 -27.88
C ARG A 744 -21.19 -25.53 -26.64
N LYS A 745 -22.21 -26.29 -26.20
CA LYS A 745 -22.17 -27.26 -25.08
C LYS A 745 -21.03 -28.30 -25.17
N ASP A 746 -20.56 -28.59 -26.38
CA ASP A 746 -19.56 -29.64 -26.65
C ASP A 746 -18.14 -29.08 -26.88
N SER A 747 -17.92 -27.79 -26.62
CA SER A 747 -16.63 -27.16 -26.86
C SER A 747 -15.53 -27.73 -25.96
N LYS A 748 -14.41 -28.14 -26.58
CA LYS A 748 -13.20 -28.59 -25.86
C LYS A 748 -12.66 -27.48 -24.93
N LEU A 749 -12.98 -26.21 -25.19
CA LEU A 749 -12.65 -25.04 -24.37
C LEU A 749 -13.21 -25.06 -22.95
N LEU A 750 -14.30 -25.80 -22.69
CA LEU A 750 -14.93 -25.87 -21.37
C LEU A 750 -14.67 -27.20 -20.64
N ALA A 751 -13.83 -28.06 -21.22
CA ALA A 751 -13.55 -29.36 -20.64
C ALA A 751 -12.54 -29.29 -19.50
N SER A 752 -12.73 -30.17 -18.53
CA SER A 752 -11.75 -30.53 -17.52
C SER A 752 -10.72 -31.50 -18.12
N TYR A 753 -9.51 -31.55 -17.58
CA TYR A 753 -8.44 -32.41 -18.08
C TYR A 753 -7.77 -33.16 -16.94
N ALA A 754 -7.48 -34.43 -17.15
CA ALA A 754 -6.72 -35.27 -16.23
C ALA A 754 -5.51 -35.87 -16.94
N LEU A 755 -4.33 -35.72 -16.36
CA LEU A 755 -3.12 -36.46 -16.71
C LEU A 755 -2.82 -37.38 -15.52
N LEU A 756 -2.73 -38.69 -15.76
CA LEU A 756 -2.60 -39.65 -14.66
C LEU A 756 -1.66 -40.80 -15.00
N SER A 757 -1.02 -41.35 -13.98
CA SER A 757 -0.32 -42.64 -13.98
C SER A 757 -0.86 -43.50 -12.83
N GLU A 758 -0.24 -44.65 -12.54
CA GLU A 758 -0.58 -45.49 -11.39
C GLU A 758 -0.67 -44.72 -10.06
N ASP A 759 0.30 -43.84 -9.79
CA ASP A 759 0.47 -43.13 -8.51
C ASP A 759 0.44 -41.60 -8.64
N TYR A 760 0.36 -41.04 -9.84
CA TYR A 760 0.33 -39.59 -10.08
C TYR A 760 -1.00 -39.12 -10.68
N LEU A 761 -1.45 -37.94 -10.27
CA LEU A 761 -2.61 -37.25 -10.81
C LEU A 761 -2.31 -35.76 -10.96
N HIS A 762 -2.49 -35.23 -12.16
CA HIS A 762 -2.64 -33.81 -12.41
C HIS A 762 -3.99 -33.56 -13.05
N LEU A 763 -4.80 -32.72 -12.43
CA LEU A 763 -6.19 -32.53 -12.77
C LEU A 763 -6.53 -31.05 -12.81
N LEU A 764 -7.01 -30.57 -13.95
CA LEU A 764 -7.65 -29.27 -14.10
C LEU A 764 -9.16 -29.48 -14.19
N VAL A 765 -9.89 -29.06 -13.16
CA VAL A 765 -11.35 -29.17 -13.11
C VAL A 765 -11.98 -27.80 -13.31
N ARG A 766 -12.92 -27.68 -14.26
CA ARG A 766 -13.68 -26.46 -14.54
C ARG A 766 -15.15 -26.71 -14.24
N PHE A 767 -15.74 -25.88 -13.37
CA PHE A 767 -17.16 -25.92 -13.05
C PHE A 767 -17.81 -24.56 -13.32
N GLY A 768 -18.04 -24.24 -14.59
CA GLY A 768 -18.58 -22.94 -14.98
C GLY A 768 -17.63 -21.80 -14.62
N TYR A 769 -18.00 -20.96 -13.63
CA TYR A 769 -17.30 -19.71 -13.28
C TYR A 769 -16.03 -19.86 -12.43
N HIS A 770 -15.61 -21.07 -12.05
CA HIS A 770 -14.36 -21.30 -11.30
C HIS A 770 -13.62 -22.54 -11.77
N PHE A 771 -12.32 -22.56 -11.51
CA PHE A 771 -11.44 -23.67 -11.83
C PHE A 771 -10.61 -24.09 -10.62
N ALA A 772 -10.29 -25.37 -10.57
CA ALA A 772 -9.41 -25.96 -9.59
C ALA A 772 -8.31 -26.75 -10.29
N VAL A 773 -7.07 -26.60 -9.83
CA VAL A 773 -5.93 -27.42 -10.23
C VAL A 773 -5.55 -28.30 -9.06
N LEU A 774 -5.51 -29.61 -9.27
CA LEU A 774 -5.09 -30.60 -8.31
C LEU A 774 -3.88 -31.35 -8.85
N ASP A 775 -2.78 -31.36 -8.12
CA ASP A 775 -1.56 -32.11 -8.43
C ASP A 775 -1.21 -33.01 -7.24
N SER A 776 -1.01 -34.30 -7.47
CA SER A 776 -0.77 -35.24 -6.38
C SER A 776 0.08 -36.43 -6.81
N LEU A 777 0.97 -36.84 -5.90
CA LEU A 777 1.61 -38.14 -5.90
C LEU A 777 1.11 -38.95 -4.70
N CYS A 778 0.60 -40.15 -4.95
CA CYS A 778 0.00 -41.06 -3.97
C CYS A 778 0.55 -42.48 -4.16
N GLY A 779 1.79 -42.68 -3.73
CA GLY A 779 2.52 -43.95 -3.78
C GLY A 779 2.78 -44.56 -2.41
N PRO A 780 3.45 -45.73 -2.37
CA PRO A 780 3.69 -46.49 -1.13
C PRO A 780 4.72 -45.85 -0.20
N ARG A 781 5.51 -44.89 -0.69
CA ARG A 781 6.58 -44.20 0.06
C ARG A 781 6.07 -42.87 0.62
N PRO A 782 5.87 -42.74 1.94
CA PRO A 782 5.30 -41.54 2.53
C PRO A 782 6.09 -40.27 2.21
N GLU A 783 7.42 -40.35 2.17
CA GLU A 783 8.32 -39.22 1.90
C GLU A 783 8.09 -38.55 0.54
N GLY A 784 7.57 -39.29 -0.44
CA GLY A 784 7.28 -38.76 -1.79
C GLY A 784 5.87 -38.21 -1.95
N ASN A 785 4.94 -38.56 -1.06
CA ASN A 785 3.52 -38.25 -1.24
C ASN A 785 3.21 -36.78 -0.98
N TYR A 786 2.38 -36.20 -1.86
CA TYR A 786 1.91 -34.83 -1.72
C TYR A 786 0.56 -34.60 -2.40
N ILE A 787 -0.10 -33.52 -1.98
CA ILE A 787 -1.30 -32.96 -2.58
C ILE A 787 -1.10 -31.45 -2.67
N GLY A 788 -1.23 -30.90 -3.86
CA GLY A 788 -1.35 -29.48 -4.13
C GLY A 788 -2.71 -29.18 -4.73
N LEU A 789 -3.47 -28.26 -4.12
CA LEU A 789 -4.74 -27.76 -4.63
C LEU A 789 -4.63 -26.25 -4.83
N ARG A 790 -4.98 -25.79 -6.02
CA ARG A 790 -5.24 -24.38 -6.31
C ARG A 790 -6.70 -24.20 -6.70
N PHE A 791 -7.34 -23.17 -6.17
CA PHE A 791 -8.73 -22.82 -6.47
C PHE A 791 -8.83 -21.33 -6.78
N LYS A 792 -9.53 -20.96 -7.86
CA LYS A 792 -9.78 -19.56 -8.24
C LYS A 792 -11.09 -19.39 -9.02
N GLY A 793 -11.73 -18.23 -8.87
CA GLY A 793 -12.88 -17.78 -9.66
C GLY A 793 -14.18 -17.72 -8.85
N GLY A 794 -15.32 -17.60 -9.54
CA GLY A 794 -16.68 -17.57 -8.96
C GLY A 794 -17.64 -16.69 -9.75
N GLY A 795 -18.93 -17.02 -9.73
CA GLY A 795 -19.99 -16.28 -10.40
C GLY A 795 -20.61 -15.17 -9.54
N GLY A 796 -20.34 -15.16 -8.24
CA GLY A 796 -20.82 -14.15 -7.29
C GLY A 796 -20.02 -12.84 -7.27
N LEU A 797 -20.50 -11.89 -6.48
CA LEU A 797 -19.82 -10.62 -6.20
C LEU A 797 -18.46 -10.86 -5.50
N THR A 798 -17.57 -9.87 -5.52
CA THR A 798 -16.22 -10.00 -4.92
C THR A 798 -16.28 -10.46 -3.46
N GLU A 799 -17.15 -9.86 -2.65
CA GLU A 799 -17.32 -10.23 -1.23
C GLU A 799 -17.79 -11.70 -1.06
N GLN A 800 -18.70 -12.15 -1.92
CA GLN A 800 -19.21 -13.52 -1.91
C GLN A 800 -18.16 -14.56 -2.31
N ARG A 801 -17.28 -14.23 -3.27
CA ARG A 801 -16.15 -15.07 -3.65
C ARG A 801 -15.14 -15.20 -2.50
N LEU A 802 -14.90 -14.12 -1.76
CA LEU A 802 -14.04 -14.14 -0.57
C LEU A 802 -14.63 -15.02 0.54
N LEU A 803 -15.94 -14.95 0.79
CA LEU A 803 -16.62 -15.83 1.75
C LEU A 803 -16.45 -17.31 1.36
N ARG A 804 -16.56 -17.66 0.07
CA ARG A 804 -16.34 -19.03 -0.41
C ARG A 804 -14.91 -19.50 -0.19
N VAL A 805 -13.92 -18.65 -0.47
CA VAL A 805 -12.51 -18.95 -0.16
C VAL A 805 -12.32 -19.15 1.34
N GLY A 806 -12.99 -18.36 2.18
CA GLY A 806 -13.01 -18.53 3.64
C GLY A 806 -13.51 -19.90 4.08
N PHE A 807 -14.60 -20.39 3.48
CA PHE A 807 -15.10 -21.76 3.73
C PHE A 807 -14.08 -22.83 3.34
N ILE A 808 -13.57 -22.79 2.11
CA ILE A 808 -12.62 -23.78 1.60
C ILE A 808 -11.36 -23.79 2.47
N SER A 809 -10.84 -22.61 2.80
CA SER A 809 -9.66 -22.44 3.65
C SER A 809 -9.85 -23.06 5.02
N ARG A 810 -11.01 -22.85 5.65
CA ARG A 810 -11.32 -23.40 6.97
C ARG A 810 -11.39 -24.93 6.97
N VAL A 811 -12.03 -25.53 5.96
CA VAL A 811 -12.10 -26.99 5.81
C VAL A 811 -10.71 -27.58 5.61
N LEU A 812 -9.92 -27.04 4.68
CA LEU A 812 -8.60 -27.56 4.35
C LEU A 812 -7.61 -27.42 5.51
N THR A 813 -7.61 -26.27 6.19
CA THR A 813 -6.73 -26.03 7.35
C THR A 813 -7.01 -27.05 8.46
N ARG A 814 -8.29 -27.31 8.77
CA ARG A 814 -8.67 -28.32 9.77
C ARG A 814 -8.41 -29.75 9.33
N SER A 815 -8.29 -29.98 8.03
CA SER A 815 -7.93 -31.28 7.44
C SER A 815 -6.41 -31.46 7.29
N GLY A 816 -5.59 -30.56 7.87
CA GLY A 816 -4.14 -30.68 7.92
C GLY A 816 -3.38 -30.00 6.77
N PHE A 817 -4.04 -29.31 5.85
CA PHE A 817 -3.36 -28.57 4.78
C PHE A 817 -2.73 -27.28 5.30
N THR A 818 -1.56 -26.93 4.76
CA THR A 818 -1.07 -25.56 4.80
C THR A 818 -1.80 -24.76 3.73
N VAL A 819 -2.61 -23.79 4.14
CA VAL A 819 -3.44 -22.98 3.23
C VAL A 819 -2.93 -21.54 3.21
N ASN A 820 -2.86 -20.98 2.01
CA ASN A 820 -2.58 -19.57 1.77
C ASN A 820 -3.68 -19.01 0.86
N THR A 821 -4.30 -17.92 1.28
CA THR A 821 -5.39 -17.26 0.55
C THR A 821 -4.97 -15.85 0.13
N ARG A 822 -5.23 -15.48 -1.12
CA ARG A 822 -4.96 -14.13 -1.66
C ARG A 822 -6.13 -13.71 -2.53
N GLY A 823 -6.95 -12.78 -2.05
CA GLY A 823 -8.20 -12.42 -2.73
C GLY A 823 -9.11 -13.65 -2.89
N ASP A 824 -9.58 -13.90 -4.12
CA ASP A 824 -10.42 -15.05 -4.47
C ASP A 824 -9.62 -16.32 -4.86
N MET A 825 -8.29 -16.29 -4.69
CA MET A 825 -7.40 -17.42 -4.92
C MET A 825 -7.06 -18.12 -3.61
N LEU A 826 -7.05 -19.45 -3.65
CA LEU A 826 -6.61 -20.31 -2.56
C LEU A 826 -5.57 -21.31 -3.07
N ASP A 827 -4.44 -21.40 -2.37
CA ASP A 827 -3.42 -22.43 -2.54
C ASP A 827 -3.36 -23.27 -1.26
N ALA A 828 -3.44 -24.59 -1.40
CA ALA A 828 -3.36 -25.53 -0.29
C ALA A 828 -2.37 -26.65 -0.60
N ARG A 829 -1.53 -26.99 0.38
CA ARG A 829 -0.54 -28.07 0.25
C ARG A 829 -0.57 -29.01 1.45
N HIS A 830 -0.43 -30.29 1.17
CA HIS A 830 -0.22 -31.35 2.16
C HIS A 830 0.88 -32.29 1.63
N ALA A 831 1.84 -32.71 2.47
CA ALA A 831 2.96 -33.55 2.04
C ALA A 831 3.41 -34.49 3.14
N ARG A 832 4.19 -35.51 2.77
CA ARG A 832 4.82 -36.50 3.68
C ARG A 832 3.80 -37.35 4.45
N ALA A 833 2.77 -37.82 3.77
CA ALA A 833 1.68 -38.63 4.34
C ALA A 833 1.70 -40.06 3.82
N SER A 834 1.14 -41.01 4.59
CA SER A 834 0.95 -42.39 4.11
C SER A 834 0.05 -42.42 2.87
N GLN A 835 0.17 -43.47 2.05
CA GLN A 835 -0.67 -43.64 0.86
C GLN A 835 -2.17 -43.60 1.20
N GLU A 836 -2.55 -44.22 2.31
CA GLU A 836 -3.93 -44.25 2.80
C GLU A 836 -4.42 -42.84 3.21
N ALA A 837 -3.61 -42.08 3.96
CA ALA A 837 -3.96 -40.73 4.36
C ALA A 837 -4.08 -39.78 3.15
N THR A 838 -3.14 -39.86 2.19
CA THR A 838 -3.19 -39.11 0.93
C THR A 838 -4.46 -39.44 0.15
N SER A 839 -4.82 -40.71 0.05
CA SER A 839 -6.05 -41.16 -0.61
C SER A 839 -7.30 -40.58 0.07
N ARG A 840 -7.40 -40.63 1.40
CA ARG A 840 -8.55 -40.07 2.15
C ARG A 840 -8.69 -38.57 1.92
N LEU A 841 -7.58 -37.83 1.96
CA LEU A 841 -7.58 -36.38 1.70
C LEU A 841 -8.00 -36.06 0.25
N LEU A 842 -7.62 -36.87 -0.74
CA LEU A 842 -8.09 -36.71 -2.12
C LEU A 842 -9.60 -36.93 -2.24
N THR A 843 -10.18 -37.88 -1.50
CA THR A 843 -11.63 -38.06 -1.42
C THR A 843 -12.32 -36.85 -0.77
N LEU A 844 -11.77 -36.31 0.32
CA LEU A 844 -12.26 -35.07 0.93
C LEU A 844 -12.25 -33.91 -0.08
N LEU A 845 -11.16 -33.76 -0.84
CA LEU A 845 -11.04 -32.73 -1.87
C LEU A 845 -12.09 -32.87 -2.97
N GLY A 846 -12.37 -34.09 -3.43
CA GLY A 846 -13.44 -34.36 -4.39
C GLY A 846 -14.80 -33.85 -3.89
N ARG A 847 -15.17 -34.19 -2.65
CA ARG A 847 -16.42 -33.72 -2.03
C ARG A 847 -16.46 -32.20 -1.87
N LEU A 848 -15.36 -31.63 -1.39
CA LEU A 848 -15.24 -30.18 -1.17
C LEU A 848 -15.45 -29.39 -2.47
N LEU A 849 -14.90 -29.87 -3.59
CA LEU A 849 -15.08 -29.24 -4.89
C LEU A 849 -16.51 -29.40 -5.43
N ALA A 850 -17.16 -30.55 -5.20
CA ALA A 850 -18.58 -30.71 -5.55
C ALA A 850 -19.48 -29.71 -4.81
N ARG A 851 -19.28 -29.56 -3.50
CA ARG A 851 -20.09 -28.70 -2.61
C ARG A 851 -19.95 -27.20 -2.93
N THR A 852 -18.79 -26.77 -3.44
CA THR A 852 -18.43 -25.34 -3.56
C THR A 852 -18.88 -24.67 -4.87
N ARG A 853 -19.46 -25.43 -5.80
CA ARG A 853 -19.70 -25.04 -7.20
C ARG A 853 -20.44 -23.71 -7.43
N LEU A 854 -21.46 -23.44 -6.62
CA LEU A 854 -22.31 -22.23 -6.69
C LEU A 854 -22.49 -21.60 -5.30
N MET A 855 -21.61 -21.95 -4.38
CA MET A 855 -21.76 -21.58 -2.98
C MET A 855 -21.67 -20.07 -2.80
N ASP A 856 -20.79 -19.41 -3.56
CA ASP A 856 -20.61 -17.96 -3.60
C ASP A 856 -21.92 -17.21 -3.86
N LEU A 857 -22.79 -17.69 -4.75
CA LEU A 857 -24.07 -17.01 -5.06
C LEU A 857 -25.07 -17.00 -3.88
N ARG A 858 -24.83 -17.79 -2.84
CA ARG A 858 -25.74 -17.98 -1.69
C ARG A 858 -25.14 -17.51 -0.35
N LEU A 859 -23.86 -17.14 -0.34
CA LEU A 859 -23.18 -16.66 0.85
C LEU A 859 -23.53 -15.20 1.11
N THR A 860 -23.80 -14.89 2.37
CA THR A 860 -24.23 -13.56 2.83
C THR A 860 -23.29 -12.99 3.88
N ASP A 861 -22.75 -13.82 4.77
CA ASP A 861 -21.84 -13.37 5.82
C ASP A 861 -20.82 -14.44 6.26
N GLU A 862 -19.85 -14.01 7.09
CA GLU A 862 -18.80 -14.89 7.62
C GLU A 862 -19.34 -15.91 8.64
N ALA A 863 -20.40 -15.60 9.39
CA ALA A 863 -20.96 -16.51 10.38
C ALA A 863 -21.63 -17.74 9.71
N GLN A 864 -22.32 -17.52 8.59
CA GLN A 864 -22.86 -18.57 7.72
C GLN A 864 -21.73 -19.46 7.18
N THR A 865 -20.64 -18.84 6.72
CA THR A 865 -19.45 -19.53 6.21
C THR A 865 -18.83 -20.45 7.27
N ARG A 866 -18.73 -20.00 8.52
CA ARG A 866 -18.21 -20.79 9.65
C ARG A 866 -19.11 -22.00 9.94
N ARG A 867 -20.43 -21.80 10.04
CA ARG A 867 -21.39 -22.90 10.28
C ARG A 867 -21.32 -23.96 9.19
N LEU A 868 -21.32 -23.55 7.92
CA LEU A 868 -21.23 -24.49 6.79
C LEU A 868 -19.94 -25.33 6.84
N ALA A 869 -18.80 -24.72 7.20
CA ALA A 869 -17.53 -25.44 7.32
C ALA A 869 -17.55 -26.46 8.48
N ASP A 870 -18.15 -26.08 9.62
CA ASP A 870 -18.31 -26.96 10.78
C ASP A 870 -19.25 -28.14 10.44
N ASP A 871 -20.35 -27.89 9.74
CA ASP A 871 -21.30 -28.90 9.28
C ASP A 871 -20.65 -29.87 8.28
N PHE A 872 -19.86 -29.36 7.33
CA PHE A 872 -19.14 -30.19 6.35
C PHE A 872 -18.15 -31.15 7.04
N LEU A 873 -17.36 -30.65 7.99
CA LEU A 873 -16.40 -31.47 8.73
C LEU A 873 -17.09 -32.46 9.68
N SER A 874 -18.19 -32.06 10.30
CA SER A 874 -18.97 -32.93 11.19
C SER A 874 -19.68 -34.05 10.41
N GLY A 875 -20.09 -33.79 9.17
CA GLY A 875 -20.63 -34.81 8.26
C GLY A 875 -19.61 -35.90 7.95
N LEU A 876 -18.37 -35.51 7.63
CA LEU A 876 -17.27 -36.46 7.36
C LEU A 876 -16.98 -37.36 8.57
N ALA A 877 -16.97 -36.80 9.79
CA ALA A 877 -16.69 -37.56 11.01
C ALA A 877 -17.80 -38.54 11.44
N ARG A 878 -18.99 -38.47 10.83
CA ARG A 878 -20.10 -39.42 11.09
C ARG A 878 -20.08 -40.62 10.13
N GLU A 879 -19.30 -40.53 9.05
CA GLU A 879 -19.19 -41.56 8.02
C GLU A 879 -17.91 -42.41 8.16
N GLU A 880 -16.89 -41.89 8.84
CA GLU A 880 -15.72 -42.64 9.34
C GLU A 880 -16.05 -43.46 10.59
#